data_AF-A0AAN4TED9-F1
#
_entry.id   AF-A0AAN4TED9-F1
#
_cell.length_a   1.000
_cell.length_b   1.000
_cell.length_c   1.000
_cell.angle_alpha   90.00
_cell.angle_beta   90.00
_cell.angle_gamma   90.00
#
_symmetry.space_group_name_H-M   'P 1'
#
loop_
_entity.id
_entity.type
_entity.pdbx_description
1 polymer ?
#
loop_
_entity_poly.entity_id
_entity_poly.type
_entity_poly.pdbx_seq_one_letter_code
_entity_poly.pdbx_strand_id
1 'polypeptide(L)'
;MAAEQLRIIIVGSGLAGLAAARILREHHDVTVYERGGPDTATGGQGICLFSNGVKILQTMGFDRFRAGGVPCYGYRLFDKDGNQLQDFPIDFKGRYGADTLSMKRSDFRDELLRLATAPSDELGIQGRPAQIVFNTSVIDIDPEKATVTLKDGSAVEADVVIVADGVHSRLRRRIVGSDSYQAKKNGLTCYRIAASAEAVKEALGCLPVWWEPSTAEGRISGLQAGDGSSRMIAAYAIRNYEYMNFSCLFPTREHKGNVLESWYADGDRREMIEVFSDYYDPIRKILSIATEVKVWELQDMDPLPNWKRGRAIVIGDAAHAMTPLQGQGANMAVEDADSLRLLRPGLSHVEIESVLEQVDKVRRPRASRVLEDTRVMAKDITMEERLANLDYNCGYNGGLVLAEAAEQGASAPQQPASSPPNPTTGESTEPVTSIVSEGPVRYIPPDLDRTYNVPQDLSVSPSTPQAPPGPFHGILSKTRVFGNGHWMSSLPLADGLPFNKDMPAERSGEQISEAIAKCKQLARDIKKQLPSRSPLPTSIHQLLPSRPVLDELVKLYFDTFETCYRVLHITLFRAEYERYLSDPQTATTPFKVKLLLVMAIAAPLQGDAQAYNDLAAKARTSIYVAQGWLSAPFEKDRLTLDGIQIHCLLLLARQVNRVGADLAWISAGSLIRMAMQMGLHQDPSHLGETSVVQRELRRRLWYTILELNVQAALDSGMAPMITAAEYNTQPPSNLDDADLVEASGEGPRAKASSIPTQTSVLRLLADSLPLRLEATRVINNLQDKPSYDQVLRLGNDLASVCRGARIFVDQLMSTEHDMSTHQTRRFKYSFCEHYLSRFLLSLHYPYAIQGKRNPLYSYSQKVSLEAALDLVSLLEDELYRRLLLSGGGMYRDIVTRGAVVIFLELITQLEANNSIFSKQRNRARREPLLEDARKVVQYTHDRLWSGETNVRGYLFARMAMAQVEALLDGLPAKEAVINAASQSLTVCRHILESMAASSLSTSASPPDIASWTYGDMVAMPTVADTDLDFLSSENINFDLSDPYFVQQWTDQCLPQHLFNSEEEPRQGPILGELNLGVTAEE
;
A
#
# COMPACT_ATOMS: atom_id res chain seq x y z
N MET A 1 -30.47 -35.69 23.19
CA MET A 1 -29.41 -36.03 22.23
C MET A 1 -29.27 -34.85 21.28
N ALA A 2 -28.06 -34.38 21.01
CA ALA A 2 -27.87 -33.35 19.99
C ALA A 2 -28.36 -33.90 18.63
N ALA A 3 -29.16 -33.14 17.90
CA ALA A 3 -29.65 -33.55 16.58
C ALA A 3 -28.46 -33.72 15.62
N GLU A 4 -28.49 -34.77 14.79
CA GLU A 4 -27.38 -35.15 13.91
C GLU A 4 -27.12 -34.09 12.83
N GLN A 5 -25.86 -33.71 12.64
CA GLN A 5 -25.48 -32.73 11.62
C GLN A 5 -25.54 -33.36 10.23
N LEU A 6 -26.08 -32.63 9.25
CA LEU A 6 -26.06 -33.05 7.85
C LEU A 6 -24.66 -32.83 7.25
N ARG A 7 -24.26 -33.74 6.36
CA ARG A 7 -23.11 -33.57 5.45
C ARG A 7 -23.61 -32.93 4.17
N ILE A 8 -23.13 -31.74 3.87
CA ILE A 8 -23.58 -30.96 2.72
C ILE A 8 -22.41 -30.71 1.78
N ILE A 9 -22.60 -31.08 0.51
CA ILE A 9 -21.66 -30.76 -0.56
C ILE A 9 -22.17 -29.56 -1.35
N ILE A 10 -21.33 -28.56 -1.54
CA ILE A 10 -21.59 -27.40 -2.41
C ILE A 10 -20.63 -27.45 -3.59
N VAL A 11 -21.17 -27.36 -4.81
CA VAL A 11 -20.37 -27.35 -6.03
C VAL A 11 -20.22 -25.91 -6.53
N GLY A 12 -19.04 -25.33 -6.37
CA GLY A 12 -18.70 -23.95 -6.76
C GLY A 12 -18.51 -23.00 -5.57
N SER A 13 -17.40 -22.25 -5.57
CA SER A 13 -17.07 -21.23 -4.57
C SER A 13 -17.34 -19.80 -5.06
N GLY A 14 -18.38 -19.65 -5.90
CA GLY A 14 -18.92 -18.34 -6.27
C GLY A 14 -19.68 -17.68 -5.11
N LEU A 15 -20.30 -16.52 -5.37
CA LEU A 15 -21.03 -15.77 -4.34
C LEU A 15 -22.14 -16.60 -3.68
N ALA A 16 -22.95 -17.31 -4.49
CA ALA A 16 -24.02 -18.19 -3.99
C ALA A 16 -23.47 -19.33 -3.12
N GLY A 17 -22.43 -20.02 -3.59
CA GLY A 17 -21.85 -21.17 -2.89
C GLY A 17 -21.19 -20.78 -1.56
N LEU A 18 -20.46 -19.66 -1.52
CA LEU A 18 -19.83 -19.18 -0.28
C LEU A 18 -20.86 -18.61 0.71
N ALA A 19 -21.90 -17.92 0.24
CA ALA A 19 -23.00 -17.49 1.10
C ALA A 19 -23.72 -18.69 1.71
N ALA A 20 -24.04 -19.72 0.92
CA ALA A 20 -24.65 -20.96 1.40
C ALA A 20 -23.72 -21.69 2.37
N ALA A 21 -22.42 -21.78 2.07
CA ALA A 21 -21.44 -22.40 2.94
C ALA A 21 -21.38 -21.71 4.32
N ARG A 22 -21.32 -20.37 4.33
CA ARG A 22 -21.34 -19.58 5.56
C ARG A 22 -22.61 -19.80 6.38
N ILE A 23 -23.77 -19.85 5.75
CA ILE A 23 -25.04 -20.05 6.49
C ILE A 23 -25.13 -21.46 7.05
N LEU A 24 -24.85 -22.48 6.25
CA LEU A 24 -25.06 -23.88 6.61
C LEU A 24 -24.03 -24.40 7.62
N ARG A 25 -22.80 -23.88 7.59
CA ARG A 25 -21.73 -24.33 8.49
C ARG A 25 -22.01 -24.09 9.97
N GLU A 26 -22.96 -23.21 10.32
CA GLU A 26 -23.33 -22.97 11.73
C GLU A 26 -23.91 -24.22 12.39
N HIS A 27 -24.52 -25.11 11.59
CA HIS A 27 -25.27 -26.26 12.08
C HIS A 27 -24.89 -27.58 11.37
N HIS A 28 -24.10 -27.54 10.31
CA HIS A 28 -23.80 -28.68 9.44
C HIS A 28 -22.33 -28.80 9.09
N ASP A 29 -21.92 -30.00 8.65
CA ASP A 29 -20.60 -30.24 8.08
C ASP A 29 -20.67 -29.93 6.58
N VAL A 30 -19.95 -28.89 6.16
CA VAL A 30 -20.02 -28.35 4.78
C VAL A 30 -18.70 -28.52 4.06
N THR A 31 -18.75 -29.10 2.86
CA THR A 31 -17.61 -29.20 1.94
C THR A 31 -17.94 -28.54 0.61
N VAL A 32 -17.11 -27.60 0.18
CA VAL A 32 -17.24 -26.89 -1.09
C VAL A 32 -16.17 -27.38 -2.06
N TYR A 33 -16.57 -27.85 -3.23
CA TYR A 33 -15.65 -28.19 -4.32
C TYR A 33 -15.56 -27.06 -5.33
N GLU A 34 -14.35 -26.56 -5.58
CA GLU A 34 -14.06 -25.50 -6.55
C GLU A 34 -13.10 -26.01 -7.61
N ARG A 35 -13.44 -25.78 -8.90
CA ARG A 35 -12.61 -26.18 -10.04
C ARG A 35 -11.34 -25.33 -10.18
N GLY A 36 -11.39 -24.05 -9.79
CA GLY A 36 -10.24 -23.15 -9.78
C GLY A 36 -9.32 -23.33 -8.57
N GLY A 37 -8.11 -22.80 -8.66
CA GLY A 37 -7.20 -22.65 -7.52
C GLY A 37 -7.62 -21.52 -6.56
N PRO A 38 -7.02 -21.43 -5.37
CA PRO A 38 -7.34 -20.40 -4.37
C PRO A 38 -7.12 -18.97 -4.88
N ASP A 39 -6.09 -18.77 -5.71
CA ASP A 39 -5.73 -17.48 -6.32
C ASP A 39 -6.44 -17.21 -7.65
N THR A 40 -7.43 -18.04 -8.04
CA THR A 40 -8.17 -17.82 -9.29
C THR A 40 -8.93 -16.51 -9.16
N ALA A 41 -8.36 -15.45 -9.73
CA ALA A 41 -8.89 -14.10 -9.65
C ALA A 41 -10.31 -14.07 -10.21
N THR A 42 -11.33 -13.99 -9.36
CA THR A 42 -12.72 -13.89 -9.82
C THR A 42 -13.09 -12.45 -10.16
N GLY A 43 -12.43 -11.86 -11.17
CA GLY A 43 -12.79 -10.58 -11.81
C GLY A 43 -12.68 -9.31 -10.94
N GLY A 44 -12.11 -8.24 -11.48
CA GLY A 44 -11.85 -6.96 -10.79
C GLY A 44 -12.99 -5.93 -10.77
N GLN A 45 -14.22 -6.33 -11.07
CA GLN A 45 -15.32 -5.39 -11.37
C GLN A 45 -16.19 -5.06 -10.15
N GLY A 46 -16.93 -3.95 -10.21
CA GLY A 46 -17.91 -3.55 -9.22
C GLY A 46 -19.19 -4.41 -9.21
N ILE A 47 -19.83 -4.44 -8.05
CA ILE A 47 -21.14 -5.06 -7.82
C ILE A 47 -21.94 -4.24 -6.81
N CYS A 48 -23.27 -4.22 -6.95
CA CYS A 48 -24.18 -3.58 -6.00
C CYS A 48 -25.03 -4.63 -5.28
N LEU A 49 -25.07 -4.56 -3.95
CA LEU A 49 -25.96 -5.32 -3.09
C LEU A 49 -27.01 -4.37 -2.53
N PHE A 50 -28.27 -4.66 -2.82
CA PHE A 50 -29.42 -3.88 -2.36
C PHE A 50 -29.88 -4.34 -0.97
N SER A 51 -30.79 -3.58 -0.36
CA SER A 51 -31.24 -3.82 1.02
C SER A 51 -31.70 -5.26 1.28
N ASN A 52 -32.30 -5.95 0.29
CA ASN A 52 -32.66 -7.36 0.42
C ASN A 52 -31.45 -8.28 0.66
N GLY A 53 -30.36 -8.09 -0.08
CA GLY A 53 -29.12 -8.84 0.14
C GLY A 53 -28.39 -8.39 1.41
N VAL A 54 -28.31 -7.07 1.66
CA VAL A 54 -27.56 -6.51 2.81
C VAL A 54 -28.18 -6.92 4.14
N LYS A 55 -29.52 -6.98 4.25
CA LYS A 55 -30.20 -7.52 5.44
C LYS A 55 -29.71 -8.91 5.81
N ILE A 56 -29.57 -9.79 4.82
CA ILE A 56 -29.11 -11.17 5.02
C ILE A 56 -27.62 -11.17 5.40
N LEU A 57 -26.79 -10.39 4.71
CA LEU A 57 -25.36 -10.29 5.02
C LEU A 57 -25.11 -9.83 6.46
N GLN A 58 -25.92 -8.91 6.99
CA GLN A 58 -25.85 -8.49 8.39
C GLN A 58 -26.08 -9.66 9.35
N THR A 59 -27.00 -10.59 9.03
CA THR A 59 -27.21 -11.81 9.85
C THR A 59 -26.03 -12.78 9.85
N MET A 60 -25.14 -12.67 8.85
CA MET A 60 -23.96 -13.54 8.70
C MET A 60 -22.70 -12.94 9.34
N GLY A 61 -22.80 -11.73 9.92
CA GLY A 61 -21.65 -11.00 10.48
C GLY A 61 -20.76 -10.37 9.40
N PHE A 62 -21.31 -10.02 8.24
CA PHE A 62 -20.55 -9.44 7.14
C PHE A 62 -20.01 -8.04 7.46
N ASP A 63 -18.70 -7.86 7.31
CA ASP A 63 -18.04 -6.56 7.51
C ASP A 63 -17.90 -5.80 6.18
N ARG A 64 -18.73 -4.77 6.01
CA ARG A 64 -18.69 -3.93 4.81
C ARG A 64 -17.37 -3.17 4.64
N PHE A 65 -16.67 -2.83 5.72
CA PHE A 65 -15.43 -2.05 5.64
C PHE A 65 -14.28 -2.92 5.13
N ARG A 66 -14.22 -4.18 5.58
CA ARG A 66 -13.29 -5.19 5.04
C ARG A 66 -13.50 -5.45 3.55
N ALA A 67 -14.75 -5.44 3.10
CA ALA A 67 -15.09 -5.59 1.68
C ALA A 67 -15.00 -4.29 0.86
N GLY A 68 -14.58 -3.16 1.46
CA GLY A 68 -14.50 -1.85 0.79
C GLY A 68 -15.85 -1.33 0.30
N GLY A 69 -16.94 -1.67 0.98
CA GLY A 69 -18.31 -1.36 0.60
C GLY A 69 -18.69 0.11 0.85
N VAL A 70 -19.25 0.74 -0.17
CA VAL A 70 -19.68 2.14 -0.17
C VAL A 70 -21.22 2.21 -0.12
N PRO A 71 -21.83 2.91 0.85
CA PRO A 71 -23.27 3.12 0.88
C PRO A 71 -23.76 3.92 -0.32
N CYS A 72 -24.87 3.48 -0.91
CA CYS A 72 -25.57 4.19 -1.97
C CYS A 72 -26.87 4.79 -1.43
N TYR A 73 -27.18 6.03 -1.80
CA TYR A 73 -28.34 6.77 -1.31
C TYR A 73 -29.33 7.17 -2.40
N GLY A 74 -29.25 6.60 -3.61
CA GLY A 74 -30.22 6.85 -4.67
C GLY A 74 -29.62 6.78 -6.05
N TYR A 75 -30.32 7.35 -7.04
CA TYR A 75 -29.92 7.34 -8.45
C TYR A 75 -29.85 8.76 -9.00
N ARG A 76 -28.94 8.97 -9.94
CA ARG A 76 -28.88 10.19 -10.74
C ARG A 76 -28.72 9.82 -12.21
N LEU A 77 -29.56 10.37 -13.07
CA LEU A 77 -29.57 10.07 -14.50
C LEU A 77 -29.16 11.30 -15.29
N PHE A 78 -28.30 11.08 -16.27
CA PHE A 78 -27.81 12.07 -17.22
C PHE A 78 -28.09 11.62 -18.65
N ASP A 79 -28.23 12.56 -19.57
CA ASP A 79 -28.14 12.27 -20.99
C ASP A 79 -26.68 12.09 -21.43
N LYS A 80 -26.46 11.72 -22.70
CA LYS A 80 -25.10 11.57 -23.25
C LYS A 80 -24.32 12.87 -23.32
N ASP A 81 -24.97 14.03 -23.30
CA ASP A 81 -24.32 15.35 -23.32
C ASP A 81 -23.90 15.82 -21.92
N GLY A 82 -24.27 15.06 -20.88
CA GLY A 82 -23.92 15.34 -19.49
C GLY A 82 -24.95 16.20 -18.76
N ASN A 83 -26.10 16.49 -19.37
CA ASN A 83 -27.18 17.21 -18.70
C ASN A 83 -27.90 16.26 -17.75
N GLN A 84 -28.13 16.71 -16.53
CA GLN A 84 -28.90 15.94 -15.56
C GLN A 84 -30.37 15.86 -15.99
N LEU A 85 -30.84 14.63 -16.21
CA LEU A 85 -32.24 14.34 -16.53
C LEU A 85 -33.07 14.20 -15.25
N GLN A 86 -32.53 13.45 -14.28
CA GLN A 86 -33.24 13.13 -13.03
C GLN A 86 -32.25 12.98 -11.88
N ASP A 87 -32.67 13.34 -10.67
CA ASP A 87 -31.95 13.07 -9.42
C ASP A 87 -32.96 12.56 -8.40
N PHE A 88 -32.70 11.36 -7.88
CA PHE A 88 -33.66 10.61 -7.11
C PHE A 88 -33.03 10.06 -5.83
N PRO A 89 -33.10 10.83 -4.72
CA PRO A 89 -32.69 10.37 -3.40
C PRO A 89 -33.58 9.25 -2.88
N ILE A 90 -32.95 8.23 -2.26
CA ILE A 90 -33.63 7.15 -1.57
C ILE A 90 -32.89 6.88 -0.25
N ASP A 91 -33.60 7.04 0.86
CA ASP A 91 -33.17 6.47 2.13
C ASP A 91 -33.49 4.97 2.14
N PHE A 92 -32.60 4.16 1.56
CA PHE A 92 -32.75 2.71 1.49
C PHE A 92 -32.89 2.09 2.88
N LYS A 93 -32.16 2.60 3.87
CA LYS A 93 -32.18 2.07 5.23
C LYS A 93 -33.49 2.36 5.91
N GLY A 94 -33.98 3.60 5.87
CA GLY A 94 -35.28 3.97 6.43
C GLY A 94 -36.45 3.26 5.74
N ARG A 95 -36.39 3.12 4.40
CA ARG A 95 -37.49 2.52 3.62
C ARG A 95 -37.53 1.00 3.66
N TYR A 96 -36.37 0.32 3.63
CA TYR A 96 -36.29 -1.14 3.44
C TYR A 96 -35.56 -1.89 4.56
N GLY A 97 -35.05 -1.18 5.56
CA GLY A 97 -34.42 -1.74 6.77
C GLY A 97 -32.91 -1.97 6.69
N ALA A 98 -32.26 -1.73 5.53
CA ALA A 98 -30.80 -1.80 5.40
C ALA A 98 -30.28 -0.90 4.26
N ASP A 99 -29.00 -0.54 4.34
CA ASP A 99 -28.31 0.22 3.29
C ASP A 99 -28.25 -0.58 1.98
N THR A 100 -28.06 0.13 0.86
CA THR A 100 -27.54 -0.45 -0.39
C THR A 100 -26.03 -0.22 -0.43
N LEU A 101 -25.25 -1.21 -0.83
CA LEU A 101 -23.78 -1.16 -0.85
C LEU A 101 -23.23 -1.44 -2.26
N SER A 102 -22.30 -0.63 -2.73
CA SER A 102 -21.47 -0.91 -3.90
C SER A 102 -20.04 -1.30 -3.48
N MET A 103 -19.50 -2.36 -4.07
CA MET A 103 -18.20 -2.92 -3.68
C MET A 103 -17.50 -3.61 -4.86
N LYS A 104 -16.22 -3.93 -4.70
CA LYS A 104 -15.53 -4.77 -5.68
C LYS A 104 -15.95 -6.23 -5.48
N ARG A 105 -16.25 -6.93 -6.57
CA ARG A 105 -16.75 -8.31 -6.53
C ARG A 105 -15.75 -9.28 -5.89
N SER A 106 -14.44 -9.10 -6.13
CA SER A 106 -13.39 -9.89 -5.46
C SER A 106 -13.43 -9.71 -3.96
N ASP A 107 -13.48 -8.45 -3.50
CA ASP A 107 -13.43 -8.11 -2.08
C ASP A 107 -14.69 -8.62 -1.36
N PHE A 108 -15.86 -8.57 -2.03
CA PHE A 108 -17.09 -9.19 -1.54
C PHE A 108 -16.94 -10.72 -1.36
N ARG A 109 -16.40 -11.39 -2.38
CA ARG A 109 -16.17 -12.84 -2.35
C ARG A 109 -15.18 -13.22 -1.26
N ASP A 110 -14.11 -12.46 -1.09
CA ASP A 110 -13.05 -12.75 -0.12
C ASP A 110 -13.58 -12.65 1.31
N GLU A 111 -14.45 -11.68 1.59
CA GLU A 111 -15.13 -11.60 2.89
C GLU A 111 -16.10 -12.78 3.09
N LEU A 112 -16.87 -13.18 2.08
CA LEU A 112 -17.70 -14.40 2.17
C LEU A 112 -16.87 -15.67 2.39
N LEU A 113 -15.71 -15.78 1.73
CA LEU A 113 -14.77 -16.89 1.90
C LEU A 113 -14.21 -16.91 3.33
N ARG A 114 -13.80 -15.76 3.87
CA ARG A 114 -13.37 -15.63 5.26
C ARG A 114 -14.48 -16.07 6.21
N LEU A 115 -15.69 -15.56 6.05
CA LEU A 115 -16.84 -15.95 6.87
C LEU A 115 -17.10 -17.47 6.78
N ALA A 116 -17.02 -18.05 5.59
CA ALA A 116 -17.22 -19.49 5.40
C ALA A 116 -16.11 -20.36 6.03
N THR A 117 -14.89 -19.86 6.18
CA THR A 117 -13.71 -20.70 6.51
C THR A 117 -12.99 -20.33 7.81
N ALA A 118 -13.24 -19.15 8.38
CA ALA A 118 -12.58 -18.71 9.61
C ALA A 118 -13.01 -19.57 10.82
N PRO A 119 -12.13 -19.74 11.83
CA PRO A 119 -12.49 -20.39 13.08
C PRO A 119 -13.76 -19.80 13.69
N SER A 120 -14.64 -20.65 14.21
CA SER A 120 -15.94 -20.20 14.72
C SER A 120 -15.82 -19.26 15.93
N ASP A 121 -14.78 -19.45 16.75
CA ASP A 121 -14.45 -18.57 17.88
C ASP A 121 -14.08 -17.14 17.42
N GLU A 122 -13.44 -16.99 16.25
CA GLU A 122 -13.11 -15.68 15.68
C GLU A 122 -14.39 -14.92 15.27
N LEU A 123 -15.39 -15.64 14.79
CA LEU A 123 -16.64 -15.08 14.28
C LEU A 123 -17.75 -14.99 15.35
N GLY A 124 -17.57 -15.62 16.52
CA GLY A 124 -18.59 -15.70 17.56
C GLY A 124 -19.82 -16.54 17.16
N ILE A 125 -19.63 -17.57 16.32
CA ILE A 125 -20.71 -18.45 15.82
C ILE A 125 -20.51 -19.91 16.24
N GLN A 126 -21.51 -20.74 16.00
CA GLN A 126 -21.45 -22.19 16.23
C GLN A 126 -21.00 -22.95 14.96
N GLY A 127 -20.79 -24.27 15.09
CA GLY A 127 -20.44 -25.15 13.98
C GLY A 127 -18.95 -25.12 13.60
N ARG A 128 -18.56 -25.87 12.57
CA ARG A 128 -17.16 -25.98 12.12
C ARG A 128 -16.90 -25.10 10.89
N PRO A 129 -15.65 -24.69 10.63
CA PRO A 129 -15.25 -24.15 9.34
C PRO A 129 -15.70 -25.00 8.16
N ALA A 130 -16.29 -24.36 7.14
CA ALA A 130 -16.56 -25.07 5.89
C ALA A 130 -15.22 -25.44 5.24
N GLN A 131 -15.12 -26.68 4.75
CA GLN A 131 -13.94 -27.14 4.02
C GLN A 131 -14.05 -26.72 2.56
N ILE A 132 -13.03 -26.03 2.04
CA ILE A 132 -12.96 -25.71 0.61
C ILE A 132 -11.89 -26.57 -0.05
N VAL A 133 -12.28 -27.32 -1.07
CA VAL A 133 -11.41 -28.20 -1.86
C VAL A 133 -11.24 -27.57 -3.24
N PHE A 134 -10.16 -26.80 -3.39
CA PHE A 134 -9.78 -26.14 -4.66
C PHE A 134 -9.22 -27.14 -5.69
N ASN A 135 -9.09 -26.66 -6.93
CA ASN A 135 -8.57 -27.43 -8.08
C ASN A 135 -9.29 -28.76 -8.34
N THR A 136 -10.54 -28.88 -7.90
CA THR A 136 -11.31 -30.13 -7.92
C THR A 136 -12.63 -29.89 -8.63
N SER A 137 -12.69 -30.35 -9.89
CA SER A 137 -13.93 -30.28 -10.68
C SER A 137 -14.86 -31.44 -10.33
N VAL A 138 -16.10 -31.11 -10.01
CA VAL A 138 -17.23 -32.06 -10.04
C VAL A 138 -17.70 -32.16 -11.49
N ILE A 139 -17.74 -33.37 -12.03
CA ILE A 139 -18.09 -33.63 -13.44
C ILE A 139 -19.50 -34.18 -13.60
N ASP A 140 -20.08 -34.76 -12.55
CA ASP A 140 -21.44 -35.28 -12.56
C ASP A 140 -22.04 -35.36 -11.14
N ILE A 141 -23.37 -35.51 -11.05
CA ILE A 141 -24.10 -35.74 -9.79
C ILE A 141 -25.19 -36.79 -9.95
N ASP A 142 -25.48 -37.52 -8.87
CA ASP A 142 -26.71 -38.30 -8.67
C ASP A 142 -27.62 -37.57 -7.66
N PRO A 143 -28.66 -36.85 -8.13
CA PRO A 143 -29.56 -36.07 -7.28
C PRO A 143 -30.39 -36.90 -6.28
N GLU A 144 -30.72 -38.15 -6.64
CA GLU A 144 -31.55 -39.03 -5.79
C GLU A 144 -30.73 -39.58 -4.61
N LYS A 145 -29.43 -39.81 -4.85
CA LYS A 145 -28.50 -40.30 -3.82
C LYS A 145 -27.71 -39.20 -3.11
N ALA A 146 -27.76 -37.97 -3.60
CA ALA A 146 -26.90 -36.87 -3.15
C ALA A 146 -25.41 -37.24 -3.23
N THR A 147 -25.00 -37.75 -4.40
CA THR A 147 -23.61 -38.13 -4.68
C THR A 147 -23.03 -37.22 -5.75
N VAL A 148 -21.76 -36.82 -5.60
CA VAL A 148 -21.00 -36.09 -6.62
C VAL A 148 -19.88 -36.96 -7.19
N THR A 149 -19.64 -36.87 -8.49
CA THR A 149 -18.52 -37.54 -9.17
C THR A 149 -17.44 -36.51 -9.48
N LEU A 150 -16.24 -36.72 -8.94
CA LEU A 150 -15.08 -35.86 -9.16
C LEU A 150 -14.36 -36.22 -10.47
N LYS A 151 -13.54 -35.30 -10.97
CA LYS A 151 -12.80 -35.46 -12.23
C LYS A 151 -11.86 -36.67 -12.26
N ASP A 152 -11.36 -37.10 -11.10
CA ASP A 152 -10.51 -38.30 -10.97
C ASP A 152 -11.31 -39.62 -11.00
N GLY A 153 -12.64 -39.54 -11.11
CA GLY A 153 -13.56 -40.68 -11.13
C GLY A 153 -14.05 -41.12 -9.76
N SER A 154 -13.58 -40.52 -8.67
CA SER A 154 -14.07 -40.80 -7.32
C SER A 154 -15.50 -40.27 -7.11
N ALA A 155 -16.28 -40.99 -6.30
CA ALA A 155 -17.64 -40.60 -5.92
C ALA A 155 -17.66 -40.23 -4.44
N VAL A 156 -18.29 -39.10 -4.11
CA VAL A 156 -18.42 -38.60 -2.73
C VAL A 156 -19.90 -38.47 -2.39
N GLU A 157 -20.31 -39.16 -1.33
CA GLU A 157 -21.70 -39.15 -0.84
C GLU A 157 -21.91 -38.04 0.21
N ALA A 158 -23.10 -37.43 0.17
CA ALA A 158 -23.57 -36.43 1.10
C ALA A 158 -25.05 -36.65 1.42
N ASP A 159 -25.56 -35.92 2.39
CA ASP A 159 -26.99 -35.93 2.70
C ASP A 159 -27.73 -34.91 1.80
N VAL A 160 -27.04 -33.84 1.39
CA VAL A 160 -27.53 -32.79 0.46
C VAL A 160 -26.43 -32.36 -0.52
N VAL A 161 -26.79 -32.15 -1.79
CA VAL A 161 -25.90 -31.54 -2.80
C VAL A 161 -26.48 -30.22 -3.30
N ILE A 162 -25.71 -29.14 -3.20
CA ILE A 162 -26.07 -27.81 -3.70
C ILE A 162 -25.21 -27.49 -4.92
N VAL A 163 -25.86 -27.26 -6.06
CA VAL A 163 -25.20 -26.89 -7.32
C VAL A 163 -25.17 -25.37 -7.44
N ALA A 164 -23.98 -24.78 -7.32
CA ALA A 164 -23.72 -23.34 -7.37
C ALA A 164 -22.56 -23.00 -8.35
N ASP A 165 -22.43 -23.77 -9.43
CA ASP A 165 -21.31 -23.75 -10.39
C ASP A 165 -21.45 -22.69 -11.50
N GLY A 166 -22.43 -21.78 -11.38
CA GLY A 166 -22.61 -20.58 -12.19
C GLY A 166 -23.39 -20.78 -13.50
N VAL A 167 -23.44 -19.72 -14.30
CA VAL A 167 -24.26 -19.63 -15.53
C VAL A 167 -24.04 -20.80 -16.51
N HIS A 168 -22.81 -21.29 -16.62
CA HIS A 168 -22.42 -22.41 -17.48
C HIS A 168 -22.54 -23.79 -16.80
N SER A 169 -23.42 -23.90 -15.80
CA SER A 169 -23.66 -25.16 -15.08
C SER A 169 -23.94 -26.32 -16.03
N ARG A 170 -23.07 -27.34 -15.97
CA ARG A 170 -23.30 -28.62 -16.66
C ARG A 170 -24.05 -29.60 -15.79
N LEU A 171 -24.10 -29.35 -14.48
CA LEU A 171 -24.75 -30.21 -13.49
C LEU A 171 -26.25 -29.94 -13.40
N ARG A 172 -26.70 -28.71 -13.72
CA ARG A 172 -28.12 -28.32 -13.79
C ARG A 172 -28.99 -29.34 -14.54
N ARG A 173 -28.50 -29.90 -15.65
CA ARG A 173 -29.24 -30.90 -16.45
C ARG A 173 -29.68 -32.13 -15.66
N ARG A 174 -28.91 -32.53 -14.64
CA ARG A 174 -29.25 -33.69 -13.80
C ARG A 174 -30.46 -33.42 -12.92
N ILE A 175 -30.63 -32.16 -12.51
CA ILE A 175 -31.76 -31.70 -11.70
C ILE A 175 -32.99 -31.44 -12.56
N VAL A 176 -32.84 -30.68 -13.65
CA VAL A 176 -33.97 -30.30 -14.53
C VAL A 176 -34.43 -31.46 -15.43
N GLY A 177 -33.54 -32.42 -15.69
CA GLY A 177 -33.82 -33.55 -16.59
C GLY A 177 -33.77 -33.19 -18.09
N SER A 178 -33.28 -32.00 -18.44
CA SER A 178 -33.15 -31.53 -19.82
C SER A 178 -31.90 -30.71 -20.03
N ASP A 179 -31.28 -30.86 -21.21
CA ASP A 179 -30.17 -30.03 -21.69
C ASP A 179 -30.65 -28.73 -22.38
N SER A 180 -31.96 -28.52 -22.52
CA SER A 180 -32.55 -27.35 -23.21
C SER A 180 -32.38 -26.02 -22.47
N TYR A 181 -32.08 -26.06 -21.17
CA TYR A 181 -31.97 -24.88 -20.32
C TYR A 181 -30.53 -24.41 -20.20
N GLN A 182 -30.09 -23.69 -21.23
CA GLN A 182 -28.74 -23.12 -21.33
C GLN A 182 -28.80 -21.60 -21.33
N ALA A 183 -27.68 -20.98 -20.96
CA ALA A 183 -27.54 -19.54 -21.03
C ALA A 183 -27.60 -19.09 -22.50
N LYS A 184 -28.40 -18.06 -22.77
CA LYS A 184 -28.62 -17.49 -24.10
C LYS A 184 -28.07 -16.08 -24.11
N LYS A 185 -27.34 -15.76 -25.17
CA LYS A 185 -26.93 -14.40 -25.48
C LYS A 185 -28.15 -13.55 -25.79
N ASN A 186 -28.23 -12.35 -25.23
CA ASN A 186 -29.39 -11.46 -25.37
C ASN A 186 -29.18 -10.31 -26.38
N GLY A 187 -28.04 -10.27 -27.07
CA GLY A 187 -27.70 -9.24 -28.06
C GLY A 187 -27.22 -7.90 -27.48
N LEU A 188 -26.92 -7.84 -26.17
CA LEU A 188 -26.26 -6.70 -25.53
C LEU A 188 -24.83 -7.07 -25.14
N THR A 189 -23.90 -6.15 -25.35
CA THR A 189 -22.52 -6.24 -24.87
C THR A 189 -22.33 -5.29 -23.70
N CYS A 190 -21.61 -5.75 -22.67
CA CYS A 190 -21.23 -4.92 -21.53
C CYS A 190 -19.70 -4.88 -21.39
N TYR A 191 -19.13 -3.69 -21.51
CA TYR A 191 -17.79 -3.43 -20.98
C TYR A 191 -17.90 -3.11 -19.50
N ARG A 192 -17.08 -3.73 -18.67
CA ARG A 192 -16.84 -3.28 -17.30
C ARG A 192 -15.43 -2.85 -17.08
N ILE A 193 -15.34 -1.77 -16.33
CA ILE A 193 -14.17 -0.93 -16.27
C ILE A 193 -14.05 -0.38 -14.86
N ALA A 194 -12.82 -0.30 -14.36
CA ALA A 194 -12.52 0.45 -13.15
C ALA A 194 -11.45 1.50 -13.45
N ALA A 195 -11.63 2.72 -12.94
CA ALA A 195 -10.63 3.78 -12.96
C ALA A 195 -10.40 4.28 -11.53
N SER A 196 -9.16 4.46 -11.10
CA SER A 196 -8.91 5.05 -9.78
C SER A 196 -9.38 6.50 -9.77
N ALA A 197 -9.87 6.98 -8.62
CA ALA A 197 -10.26 8.38 -8.47
C ALA A 197 -9.07 9.31 -8.78
N GLU A 198 -7.85 8.90 -8.45
CA GLU A 198 -6.62 9.63 -8.79
C GLU A 198 -6.43 9.78 -10.31
N ALA A 199 -6.52 8.68 -11.08
CA ALA A 199 -6.36 8.73 -12.53
C ALA A 199 -7.47 9.55 -13.22
N VAL A 200 -8.70 9.48 -12.70
CA VAL A 200 -9.80 10.32 -13.21
C VAL A 200 -9.55 11.80 -12.92
N LYS A 201 -9.10 12.13 -11.71
CA LYS A 201 -8.76 13.51 -11.32
C LYS A 201 -7.62 14.06 -12.16
N GLU A 202 -6.62 13.25 -12.47
CA GLU A 202 -5.51 13.61 -13.34
C GLU A 202 -5.97 13.88 -14.78
N ALA A 203 -6.77 12.97 -15.37
CA ALA A 203 -7.26 13.12 -16.73
C ALA A 203 -8.25 14.29 -16.93
N LEU A 204 -9.00 14.65 -15.88
CA LEU A 204 -10.03 15.69 -15.93
C LEU A 204 -9.64 17.00 -15.24
N GLY A 205 -8.55 17.03 -14.48
CA GLY A 205 -8.16 18.14 -13.59
C GLY A 205 -8.96 18.23 -12.28
N CYS A 206 -10.12 17.60 -12.21
CA CYS A 206 -10.98 17.54 -11.02
C CYS A 206 -11.78 16.22 -11.01
N LEU A 207 -12.30 15.82 -9.84
CA LEU A 207 -13.28 14.75 -9.79
C LEU A 207 -14.62 15.27 -10.30
N PRO A 208 -15.38 14.48 -11.10
CA PRO A 208 -16.71 14.88 -11.50
C PRO A 208 -17.61 15.15 -10.29
N VAL A 209 -18.44 16.20 -10.37
CA VAL A 209 -19.35 16.60 -9.27
C VAL A 209 -20.32 15.49 -8.86
N TRP A 210 -20.71 14.64 -9.82
CA TRP A 210 -21.55 13.47 -9.59
C TRP A 210 -20.82 12.28 -8.94
N TRP A 211 -19.51 12.40 -8.72
CA TRP A 211 -18.65 11.40 -8.08
C TRP A 211 -18.08 11.83 -6.73
N GLU A 212 -17.53 13.04 -6.68
CA GLU A 212 -16.80 13.60 -5.54
C GLU A 212 -17.57 13.39 -4.21
N PRO A 213 -17.01 12.70 -3.20
CA PRO A 213 -17.73 12.34 -1.97
C PRO A 213 -18.46 13.49 -1.29
N SER A 214 -17.89 14.70 -1.34
CA SER A 214 -18.47 15.90 -0.74
C SER A 214 -19.68 16.46 -1.50
N THR A 215 -19.86 16.13 -2.78
CA THR A 215 -20.91 16.70 -3.66
C THR A 215 -21.83 15.67 -4.32
N ALA A 216 -21.41 14.40 -4.38
CA ALA A 216 -22.13 13.35 -5.08
C ALA A 216 -23.27 12.72 -4.27
N GLU A 217 -23.33 12.99 -2.96
CA GLU A 217 -24.37 12.50 -2.04
C GLU A 217 -24.57 10.97 -2.11
N GLY A 218 -23.55 10.22 -2.53
CA GLY A 218 -23.58 8.76 -2.69
C GLY A 218 -24.61 8.24 -3.71
N ARG A 219 -24.89 8.97 -4.80
CA ARG A 219 -25.78 8.51 -5.87
C ARG A 219 -25.10 7.50 -6.81
N ILE A 220 -25.85 6.50 -7.26
CA ILE A 220 -25.48 5.68 -8.44
C ILE A 220 -25.80 6.49 -9.69
N SER A 221 -24.81 6.76 -10.52
CA SER A 221 -24.97 7.59 -11.72
C SER A 221 -25.25 6.73 -12.95
N GLY A 222 -26.26 7.08 -13.73
CA GLY A 222 -26.59 6.48 -15.02
C GLY A 222 -26.47 7.52 -16.13
N LEU A 223 -25.85 7.17 -17.25
CA LEU A 223 -25.85 7.98 -18.47
C LEU A 223 -26.51 7.21 -19.59
N GLN A 224 -27.44 7.83 -20.31
CA GLN A 224 -28.19 7.19 -21.38
C GLN A 224 -28.12 8.00 -22.68
N ALA A 225 -28.02 7.32 -23.82
CA ALA A 225 -27.90 7.99 -25.12
C ALA A 225 -29.16 8.75 -25.56
N GLY A 226 -30.35 8.30 -25.16
CA GLY A 226 -31.63 8.96 -25.49
C GLY A 226 -31.98 8.97 -26.98
N ASP A 227 -31.26 8.22 -27.82
CA ASP A 227 -31.41 8.16 -29.29
C ASP A 227 -31.99 6.83 -29.79
N GLY A 228 -32.54 6.02 -28.89
CA GLY A 228 -33.08 4.68 -29.18
C GLY A 228 -32.01 3.57 -29.33
N SER A 229 -30.72 3.89 -29.21
CA SER A 229 -29.62 2.92 -29.41
C SER A 229 -29.36 1.98 -28.22
N SER A 230 -30.16 2.01 -27.15
CA SER A 230 -29.96 1.22 -25.91
C SER A 230 -28.55 1.31 -25.30
N ARG A 231 -27.79 2.37 -25.61
CA ARG A 231 -26.47 2.64 -25.05
C ARG A 231 -26.62 3.30 -23.67
N MET A 232 -25.98 2.72 -22.66
CA MET A 232 -26.07 3.19 -21.27
C MET A 232 -24.75 2.96 -20.52
N ILE A 233 -24.42 3.85 -19.58
CA ILE A 233 -23.31 3.69 -18.64
C ILE A 233 -23.83 3.79 -17.22
N ALA A 234 -23.57 2.77 -16.38
CA ALA A 234 -23.79 2.84 -14.94
C ALA A 234 -22.45 3.05 -14.22
N ALA A 235 -22.37 4.07 -13.36
CA ALA A 235 -21.17 4.49 -12.65
C ALA A 235 -21.41 4.59 -11.13
N TYR A 236 -20.52 4.01 -10.31
CA TYR A 236 -20.63 4.01 -8.85
C TYR A 236 -19.30 3.70 -8.13
N ALA A 237 -19.21 4.13 -6.86
CA ALA A 237 -18.08 4.02 -5.93
C ALA A 237 -17.83 2.60 -5.44
N ILE A 238 -16.57 2.17 -5.50
CA ILE A 238 -16.09 0.93 -4.86
C ILE A 238 -14.78 1.22 -4.11
N ARG A 239 -14.42 0.34 -3.15
CA ARG A 239 -13.23 0.49 -2.29
C ARG A 239 -13.17 1.85 -1.61
N ASN A 240 -14.21 2.21 -0.85
CA ASN A 240 -14.23 3.45 -0.08
C ASN A 240 -13.94 4.72 -0.93
N TYR A 241 -14.52 4.80 -2.13
CA TYR A 241 -14.32 5.87 -3.12
C TYR A 241 -12.93 5.94 -3.80
N GLU A 242 -12.05 4.95 -3.58
CA GLU A 242 -10.76 4.88 -4.27
C GLU A 242 -10.90 4.60 -5.78
N TYR A 243 -11.98 3.92 -6.20
CA TYR A 243 -12.20 3.53 -7.58
C TYR A 243 -13.61 3.81 -8.09
N MET A 244 -13.67 4.22 -9.36
CA MET A 244 -14.85 4.37 -10.21
C MET A 244 -15.12 3.14 -11.03
N ASN A 245 -16.20 2.43 -10.72
CA ASN A 245 -16.67 1.36 -11.59
C ASN A 245 -17.59 1.94 -12.67
N PHE A 246 -17.38 1.51 -13.93
CA PHE A 246 -18.26 1.78 -15.06
C PHE A 246 -18.74 0.47 -15.67
N SER A 247 -20.04 0.36 -15.90
CA SER A 247 -20.65 -0.69 -16.71
C SER A 247 -21.26 -0.04 -17.95
N CYS A 248 -20.63 -0.25 -19.10
CA CYS A 248 -20.97 0.37 -20.38
C CYS A 248 -21.69 -0.65 -21.26
N LEU A 249 -22.99 -0.49 -21.40
CA LEU A 249 -23.88 -1.38 -22.14
C LEU A 249 -24.23 -0.78 -23.50
N PHE A 250 -24.26 -1.62 -24.53
CA PHE A 250 -24.65 -1.25 -25.88
C PHE A 250 -25.08 -2.48 -26.70
N PRO A 251 -25.85 -2.32 -27.80
CA PRO A 251 -26.18 -3.42 -28.69
C PRO A 251 -24.95 -4.06 -29.33
N THR A 252 -24.93 -5.38 -29.39
CA THR A 252 -23.83 -6.13 -30.01
C THR A 252 -23.75 -5.84 -31.52
N ARG A 253 -22.61 -5.31 -32.00
CA ARG A 253 -22.41 -4.81 -33.38
C ARG A 253 -22.19 -5.92 -34.43
N GLU A 254 -21.40 -6.95 -34.11
CA GLU A 254 -21.18 -8.13 -34.96
C GLU A 254 -21.03 -9.40 -34.09
N HIS A 255 -21.65 -10.51 -34.49
CA HIS A 255 -21.43 -11.81 -33.87
C HIS A 255 -20.02 -12.31 -34.24
N LYS A 256 -18.99 -11.88 -33.52
CA LYS A 256 -17.65 -12.47 -33.62
C LYS A 256 -17.76 -13.94 -33.16
N GLY A 257 -17.87 -14.86 -34.12
CA GLY A 257 -17.86 -16.29 -33.87
C GLY A 257 -16.63 -16.67 -33.03
N ASN A 258 -16.86 -17.40 -31.94
CA ASN A 258 -15.85 -17.95 -31.04
C ASN A 258 -14.93 -16.93 -30.31
N VAL A 259 -15.47 -15.81 -29.81
CA VAL A 259 -14.86 -15.17 -28.63
C VAL A 259 -15.07 -16.14 -27.46
N LEU A 260 -13.98 -16.74 -26.97
CA LEU A 260 -13.95 -17.68 -25.85
C LEU A 260 -14.94 -17.28 -24.74
N GLU A 261 -15.87 -18.19 -24.44
CA GLU A 261 -16.92 -18.12 -23.43
C GLU A 261 -16.33 -18.02 -22.01
N SER A 262 -15.74 -16.88 -21.70
CA SER A 262 -14.97 -16.68 -20.48
C SER A 262 -15.24 -15.29 -19.93
N TRP A 263 -15.56 -15.22 -18.64
CA TRP A 263 -15.66 -13.99 -17.84
C TRP A 263 -14.39 -13.11 -17.86
N TYR A 264 -13.33 -13.55 -18.54
CA TYR A 264 -11.98 -12.99 -18.53
C TYR A 264 -11.52 -12.38 -19.85
N ALA A 265 -12.35 -12.37 -20.91
CA ALA A 265 -11.96 -11.84 -22.21
C ALA A 265 -11.55 -10.35 -22.10
N ASP A 266 -10.33 -10.05 -22.56
CA ASP A 266 -9.87 -8.67 -22.66
C ASP A 266 -10.68 -7.96 -23.74
N GLY A 267 -11.28 -6.84 -23.34
CA GLY A 267 -12.13 -6.08 -24.23
C GLY A 267 -11.33 -5.17 -25.17
N ASP A 268 -11.78 -5.04 -26.42
CA ASP A 268 -11.19 -4.06 -27.33
C ASP A 268 -11.58 -2.65 -26.86
N ARG A 269 -10.62 -1.95 -26.25
CA ARG A 269 -10.80 -0.57 -25.78
C ARG A 269 -11.18 0.37 -26.93
N ARG A 270 -10.68 0.14 -28.15
CA ARG A 270 -10.97 1.01 -29.30
C ARG A 270 -12.44 0.94 -29.67
N GLU A 271 -13.01 -0.27 -29.70
CA GLU A 271 -14.44 -0.48 -29.94
C GLU A 271 -15.29 0.25 -28.90
N MET A 272 -14.95 0.12 -27.61
CA MET A 272 -15.65 0.83 -26.54
C MET A 272 -15.59 2.36 -26.71
N ILE A 273 -14.40 2.92 -26.96
CA ILE A 273 -14.23 4.36 -27.17
C ILE A 273 -15.03 4.82 -28.41
N GLU A 274 -15.07 4.03 -29.47
CA GLU A 274 -15.83 4.34 -30.68
C GLU A 274 -17.36 4.33 -30.41
N VAL A 275 -17.85 3.32 -29.69
CA VAL A 275 -19.27 3.18 -29.32
C VAL A 275 -19.76 4.36 -28.48
N PHE A 276 -18.92 4.88 -27.57
CA PHE A 276 -19.26 5.99 -26.67
C PHE A 276 -18.59 7.31 -27.09
N SER A 277 -18.21 7.45 -28.37
CA SER A 277 -17.45 8.60 -28.88
C SER A 277 -18.24 9.91 -28.92
N ASP A 278 -19.56 9.84 -28.86
CA ASP A 278 -20.49 10.98 -28.79
C ASP A 278 -20.97 11.30 -27.37
N TYR A 279 -20.42 10.64 -26.34
CA TYR A 279 -20.73 10.96 -24.94
C TYR A 279 -19.90 12.15 -24.45
N TYR A 280 -20.38 12.81 -23.39
CA TYR A 280 -19.78 13.98 -22.77
C TYR A 280 -18.29 13.76 -22.43
N ASP A 281 -17.47 14.78 -22.68
CA ASP A 281 -16.00 14.74 -22.65
C ASP A 281 -15.39 14.03 -21.43
N PRO A 282 -15.81 14.34 -20.18
CA PRO A 282 -15.35 13.62 -19.00
C PRO A 282 -15.49 12.10 -19.08
N ILE A 283 -16.63 11.60 -19.56
CA ILE A 283 -16.85 10.16 -19.66
C ILE A 283 -15.91 9.56 -20.70
N ARG A 284 -15.76 10.18 -21.88
CA ARG A 284 -14.85 9.69 -22.92
C ARG A 284 -13.40 9.63 -22.44
N LYS A 285 -12.95 10.65 -21.71
CA LYS A 285 -11.62 10.68 -21.11
C LYS A 285 -11.44 9.58 -20.07
N ILE A 286 -12.41 9.37 -19.18
CA ILE A 286 -12.35 8.29 -18.18
C ILE A 286 -12.31 6.92 -18.85
N LEU A 287 -13.12 6.69 -19.88
CA LEU A 287 -13.12 5.46 -20.66
C LEU A 287 -11.77 5.21 -21.36
N SER A 288 -11.04 6.27 -21.73
CA SER A 288 -9.73 6.15 -22.39
C SER A 288 -8.57 5.76 -21.46
N ILE A 289 -8.60 6.15 -20.19
CA ILE A 289 -7.51 5.91 -19.21
C ILE A 289 -7.67 4.61 -18.42
N ALA A 290 -8.83 3.98 -18.51
CA ALA A 290 -9.15 2.80 -17.74
C ALA A 290 -8.16 1.64 -17.95
N THR A 291 -7.58 1.09 -16.88
CA THR A 291 -6.53 0.05 -16.98
C THR A 291 -7.07 -1.37 -17.04
N GLU A 292 -8.27 -1.62 -16.48
CA GLU A 292 -8.95 -2.91 -16.52
C GLU A 292 -10.16 -2.82 -17.46
N VAL A 293 -10.09 -3.44 -18.65
CA VAL A 293 -11.19 -3.46 -19.63
C VAL A 293 -11.62 -4.90 -19.87
N LYS A 294 -12.76 -5.28 -19.32
CA LYS A 294 -13.37 -6.60 -19.53
C LYS A 294 -14.65 -6.46 -20.33
N VAL A 295 -14.86 -7.38 -21.28
CA VAL A 295 -16.05 -7.38 -22.13
C VAL A 295 -16.72 -8.73 -22.07
N TRP A 296 -18.05 -8.73 -22.10
CA TRP A 296 -18.82 -9.92 -22.40
C TRP A 296 -20.15 -9.55 -23.03
N GLU A 297 -20.66 -10.50 -23.80
CA GLU A 297 -22.03 -10.49 -24.24
C GLU A 297 -22.92 -10.94 -23.09
N LEU A 298 -23.93 -10.13 -22.76
CA LEU A 298 -24.84 -10.43 -21.68
C LEU A 298 -25.62 -11.70 -22.01
N GLN A 299 -25.72 -12.57 -21.01
CA GLN A 299 -26.47 -13.80 -21.08
C GLN A 299 -27.54 -13.79 -19.99
N ASP A 300 -28.69 -14.36 -20.32
CA ASP A 300 -29.68 -14.79 -19.34
C ASP A 300 -30.09 -16.24 -19.64
N MET A 301 -31.05 -16.77 -18.90
CA MET A 301 -31.61 -18.08 -19.18
C MET A 301 -33.13 -18.06 -19.03
N ASP A 302 -33.81 -19.02 -19.66
CA ASP A 302 -35.23 -19.21 -19.40
C ASP A 302 -35.44 -19.71 -17.96
N PRO A 303 -36.51 -19.26 -17.27
CA PRO A 303 -36.90 -19.80 -15.98
C PRO A 303 -36.91 -21.33 -15.99
N LEU A 304 -36.19 -21.92 -15.02
CA LEU A 304 -36.18 -23.37 -14.86
C LEU A 304 -37.55 -23.86 -14.39
N PRO A 305 -37.99 -25.05 -14.82
CA PRO A 305 -39.26 -25.62 -14.36
C PRO A 305 -39.19 -26.11 -12.90
N ASN A 306 -38.00 -26.51 -12.43
CA ASN A 306 -37.70 -26.95 -11.08
C ASN A 306 -36.24 -26.66 -10.73
N TRP A 307 -35.96 -26.37 -9.46
CA TRP A 307 -34.60 -26.19 -8.93
C TRP A 307 -34.09 -27.39 -8.15
N LYS A 308 -34.96 -28.32 -7.76
CA LYS A 308 -34.60 -29.49 -6.96
C LYS A 308 -34.89 -30.79 -7.69
N ARG A 309 -34.14 -31.83 -7.35
CA ARG A 309 -34.44 -33.23 -7.66
C ARG A 309 -33.83 -34.12 -6.59
N GLY A 310 -34.61 -35.05 -6.04
CA GLY A 310 -34.20 -35.80 -4.86
C GLY A 310 -33.69 -34.86 -3.77
N ARG A 311 -32.47 -35.12 -3.30
CA ARG A 311 -31.74 -34.36 -2.28
C ARG A 311 -30.70 -33.39 -2.84
N ALA A 312 -30.82 -33.01 -4.12
CA ALA A 312 -30.00 -31.96 -4.73
C ALA A 312 -30.83 -30.74 -5.15
N ILE A 313 -30.23 -29.55 -5.05
CA ILE A 313 -30.84 -28.27 -5.46
C ILE A 313 -29.83 -27.40 -6.21
N VAL A 314 -30.29 -26.60 -7.18
CA VAL A 314 -29.49 -25.61 -7.91
C VAL A 314 -29.80 -24.19 -7.41
N ILE A 315 -28.78 -23.36 -7.23
CA ILE A 315 -28.91 -21.97 -6.74
C ILE A 315 -28.02 -20.98 -7.51
N GLY A 316 -28.26 -19.67 -7.33
CA GLY A 316 -27.50 -18.60 -7.98
C GLY A 316 -27.60 -18.64 -9.51
N ASP A 317 -26.55 -18.19 -10.21
CA ASP A 317 -26.54 -18.18 -11.69
C ASP A 317 -26.73 -19.57 -12.32
N ALA A 318 -26.46 -20.65 -11.58
CA ALA A 318 -26.77 -21.99 -12.08
C ALA A 318 -28.28 -22.22 -12.17
N ALA A 319 -29.10 -21.51 -11.39
CA ALA A 319 -30.56 -21.63 -11.37
C ALA A 319 -31.29 -20.52 -12.15
N HIS A 320 -30.78 -19.28 -12.08
CA HIS A 320 -31.49 -18.08 -12.56
C HIS A 320 -30.54 -16.99 -13.07
N ALA A 321 -29.56 -17.36 -13.90
CA ALA A 321 -28.70 -16.38 -14.56
C ALA A 321 -29.53 -15.30 -15.26
N MET A 322 -29.28 -14.04 -14.90
CA MET A 322 -30.03 -12.88 -15.35
C MET A 322 -29.11 -11.74 -15.76
N THR A 323 -29.65 -10.78 -16.50
CA THR A 323 -28.89 -9.61 -16.92
C THR A 323 -28.57 -8.69 -15.72
N PRO A 324 -27.46 -7.93 -15.76
CA PRO A 324 -27.09 -7.02 -14.68
C PRO A 324 -27.93 -5.74 -14.61
N LEU A 325 -28.98 -5.59 -15.45
CA LEU A 325 -29.73 -4.35 -15.63
C LEU A 325 -30.43 -3.86 -14.36
N GLN A 326 -30.86 -4.77 -13.47
CA GLN A 326 -31.42 -4.43 -12.16
C GLN A 326 -30.42 -4.54 -11.01
N GLY A 327 -29.22 -5.06 -11.25
CA GLY A 327 -28.26 -5.39 -10.19
C GLY A 327 -28.72 -6.48 -9.20
N GLN A 328 -29.73 -7.29 -9.53
CA GLN A 328 -30.33 -8.24 -8.58
C GLN A 328 -29.70 -9.64 -8.55
N GLY A 329 -28.86 -10.04 -9.50
CA GLY A 329 -28.32 -11.42 -9.55
C GLY A 329 -27.63 -11.88 -8.26
N ALA A 330 -26.70 -11.06 -7.73
CA ALA A 330 -26.03 -11.40 -6.46
C ALA A 330 -26.95 -11.32 -5.24
N ASN A 331 -27.96 -10.43 -5.28
CA ASN A 331 -28.96 -10.35 -4.22
C ASN A 331 -29.82 -11.63 -4.19
N MET A 332 -30.24 -12.13 -5.35
CA MET A 332 -30.97 -13.40 -5.45
C MET A 332 -30.12 -14.59 -4.99
N ALA A 333 -28.83 -14.62 -5.32
CA ALA A 333 -27.91 -15.66 -4.84
C ALA A 333 -27.81 -15.69 -3.30
N VAL A 334 -27.80 -14.52 -2.65
CA VAL A 334 -27.80 -14.41 -1.18
C VAL A 334 -29.16 -14.80 -0.59
N GLU A 335 -30.28 -14.42 -1.22
CA GLU A 335 -31.62 -14.87 -0.82
C GLU A 335 -31.80 -16.40 -0.95
N ASP A 336 -31.22 -17.02 -1.97
CA ASP A 336 -31.22 -18.48 -2.11
C ASP A 336 -30.47 -19.14 -0.96
N ALA A 337 -29.26 -18.63 -0.65
CA ALA A 337 -28.48 -19.12 0.47
C ALA A 337 -29.22 -18.99 1.81
N ASP A 338 -29.94 -17.87 2.03
CA ASP A 338 -30.77 -17.66 3.22
C ASP A 338 -31.90 -18.67 3.34
N SER A 339 -32.57 -19.01 2.23
CA SER A 339 -33.65 -20.01 2.24
C SER A 339 -33.20 -21.41 2.66
N LEU A 340 -31.89 -21.72 2.51
CA LEU A 340 -31.33 -23.01 2.92
C LEU A 340 -31.19 -23.15 4.45
N ARG A 341 -31.45 -22.09 5.24
CA ARG A 341 -31.59 -22.18 6.71
C ARG A 341 -32.69 -23.15 7.15
N LEU A 342 -33.62 -23.49 6.27
CA LEU A 342 -34.65 -24.51 6.51
C LEU A 342 -34.08 -25.93 6.65
N LEU A 343 -32.87 -26.18 6.15
CA LEU A 343 -32.11 -27.39 6.46
C LEU A 343 -31.67 -27.30 7.92
N ARG A 344 -32.44 -27.92 8.81
CA ARG A 344 -32.12 -28.02 10.25
C ARG A 344 -31.40 -29.33 10.55
N PRO A 345 -30.64 -29.44 11.65
CA PRO A 345 -30.04 -30.71 12.06
C PRO A 345 -31.10 -31.79 12.33
N GLY A 346 -30.75 -33.05 12.07
CA GLY A 346 -31.58 -34.22 12.37
C GLY A 346 -32.72 -34.51 11.38
N LEU A 347 -32.76 -33.84 10.23
CA LEU A 347 -33.74 -34.15 9.18
C LEU A 347 -33.46 -35.51 8.54
N SER A 348 -34.49 -36.33 8.39
CA SER A 348 -34.44 -37.52 7.56
C SER A 348 -34.32 -37.18 6.07
N HIS A 349 -33.91 -38.15 5.24
CA HIS A 349 -33.83 -37.95 3.79
C HIS A 349 -35.16 -37.46 3.17
N VAL A 350 -36.31 -37.96 3.64
CA VAL A 350 -37.63 -37.54 3.14
C VAL A 350 -37.93 -36.09 3.54
N GLU A 351 -37.57 -35.68 4.76
CA GLU A 351 -37.75 -34.30 5.21
C GLU A 351 -36.82 -33.35 4.48
N ILE A 352 -35.57 -33.74 4.19
CA ILE A 352 -34.65 -32.97 3.34
C ILE A 352 -35.30 -32.72 1.98
N GLU A 353 -35.84 -33.74 1.33
CA GLU A 353 -36.51 -33.58 0.04
C GLU A 353 -37.71 -32.65 0.12
N SER A 354 -38.47 -32.70 1.21
CA SER A 354 -39.59 -31.80 1.47
C SER A 354 -39.14 -30.36 1.68
N VAL A 355 -38.05 -30.13 2.44
CA VAL A 355 -37.48 -28.80 2.64
C VAL A 355 -36.98 -28.20 1.33
N LEU A 356 -36.25 -28.97 0.52
CA LEU A 356 -35.77 -28.48 -0.79
C LEU A 356 -36.93 -28.17 -1.75
N GLU A 357 -38.05 -28.89 -1.65
CA GLU A 357 -39.28 -28.59 -2.37
C GLU A 357 -39.90 -27.25 -1.92
N GLN A 358 -39.90 -26.98 -0.61
CA GLN A 358 -40.36 -25.68 -0.09
C GLN A 358 -39.47 -24.53 -0.58
N VAL A 359 -38.14 -24.73 -0.55
CA VAL A 359 -37.17 -23.75 -1.09
C VAL A 359 -37.45 -23.48 -2.57
N ASP A 360 -37.63 -24.51 -3.41
CA ASP A 360 -37.99 -24.35 -4.82
C ASP A 360 -39.28 -23.54 -4.98
N LYS A 361 -40.35 -23.89 -4.26
CA LYS A 361 -41.67 -23.24 -4.37
C LYS A 361 -41.64 -21.76 -4.01
N VAL A 362 -40.78 -21.35 -3.07
CA VAL A 362 -40.67 -19.95 -2.65
C VAL A 362 -39.70 -19.18 -3.53
N ARG A 363 -38.51 -19.73 -3.78
CA ARG A 363 -37.43 -19.02 -4.45
C ARG A 363 -37.60 -18.97 -5.95
N ARG A 364 -38.03 -20.06 -6.58
CA ARG A 364 -38.11 -20.14 -8.05
C ARG A 364 -39.08 -19.12 -8.64
N PRO A 365 -40.34 -18.96 -8.17
CA PRO A 365 -41.24 -17.95 -8.73
C PRO A 365 -40.69 -16.52 -8.55
N ARG A 366 -40.08 -16.24 -7.38
CA ARG A 366 -39.51 -14.93 -7.08
C ARG A 366 -38.33 -14.60 -8.00
N ALA A 367 -37.33 -15.49 -8.07
CA ALA A 367 -36.17 -15.29 -8.93
C ALA A 367 -36.56 -15.26 -10.42
N SER A 368 -37.56 -16.06 -10.82
CA SER A 368 -38.09 -16.05 -12.20
C SER A 368 -38.73 -14.71 -12.55
N ARG A 369 -39.54 -14.14 -11.65
CA ARG A 369 -40.11 -12.80 -11.82
C ARG A 369 -39.01 -11.74 -11.95
N VAL A 370 -38.02 -11.74 -11.05
CA VAL A 370 -36.92 -10.76 -11.11
C VAL A 370 -36.13 -10.91 -12.41
N LEU A 371 -35.86 -12.14 -12.87
CA LEU A 371 -35.23 -12.41 -14.15
C LEU A 371 -36.03 -11.82 -15.32
N GLU A 372 -37.34 -12.05 -15.36
CA GLU A 372 -38.23 -11.48 -16.37
C GLU A 372 -38.28 -9.95 -16.32
N ASP A 373 -38.36 -9.36 -15.13
CA ASP A 373 -38.32 -7.91 -14.92
C ASP A 373 -36.99 -7.30 -15.43
N THR A 374 -35.87 -8.04 -15.35
CA THR A 374 -34.61 -7.59 -15.96
C THR A 374 -34.67 -7.48 -17.48
N ARG A 375 -35.44 -8.36 -18.15
CA ARG A 375 -35.65 -8.34 -19.61
C ARG A 375 -36.52 -7.16 -20.02
N VAL A 376 -37.48 -6.77 -19.18
CA VAL A 376 -38.32 -5.59 -19.39
C VAL A 376 -37.50 -4.31 -19.21
N MET A 377 -36.63 -4.25 -18.19
CA MET A 377 -35.75 -3.10 -17.95
C MET A 377 -34.72 -2.83 -19.05
N ALA A 378 -34.54 -3.74 -20.01
CA ALA A 378 -33.80 -3.46 -21.24
C ALA A 378 -34.53 -2.47 -22.17
N LYS A 379 -35.82 -2.22 -21.93
CA LYS A 379 -36.67 -1.25 -22.62
C LYS A 379 -36.89 -0.08 -21.67
N ASP A 380 -36.81 1.16 -22.15
CA ASP A 380 -36.90 2.37 -21.32
C ASP A 380 -38.11 2.36 -20.37
N ILE A 381 -37.88 2.13 -19.07
CA ILE A 381 -38.93 2.17 -18.04
C ILE A 381 -38.95 3.53 -17.34
N THR A 382 -40.13 3.92 -16.85
CA THR A 382 -40.33 5.12 -16.04
C THR A 382 -39.70 4.98 -14.65
N MET A 383 -39.53 6.11 -13.95
CA MET A 383 -39.02 6.11 -12.57
C MET A 383 -40.02 5.47 -11.58
N GLU A 384 -41.33 5.59 -11.83
CA GLU A 384 -42.35 4.93 -11.01
C GLU A 384 -42.25 3.40 -11.11
N GLU A 385 -42.06 2.88 -12.32
CA GLU A 385 -41.83 1.44 -12.54
C GLU A 385 -40.51 0.98 -11.89
N ARG A 386 -39.47 1.81 -11.93
CA ARG A 386 -38.19 1.51 -11.25
C ARG A 386 -38.37 1.45 -9.72
N LEU A 387 -39.14 2.37 -9.15
CA LEU A 387 -39.49 2.37 -7.73
C LEU A 387 -40.31 1.15 -7.34
N ALA A 388 -41.31 0.77 -8.13
CA ALA A 388 -42.11 -0.42 -7.90
C ALA A 388 -41.24 -1.70 -7.89
N ASN A 389 -40.28 -1.79 -8.81
CA ASN A 389 -39.30 -2.88 -8.82
C ASN A 389 -38.41 -2.86 -7.58
N LEU A 390 -37.96 -1.69 -7.13
CA LEU A 390 -37.17 -1.55 -5.89
C LEU A 390 -37.98 -1.95 -4.65
N ASP A 391 -39.25 -1.55 -4.56
CA ASP A 391 -40.15 -1.93 -3.47
C ASP A 391 -40.35 -3.45 -3.40
N TYR A 392 -40.57 -4.09 -4.55
CA TYR A 392 -40.68 -5.55 -4.63
C TYR A 392 -39.36 -6.28 -4.30
N ASN A 393 -38.23 -5.76 -4.78
CA ASN A 393 -36.92 -6.37 -4.58
C ASN A 393 -36.44 -6.19 -3.13
N CYS A 394 -36.32 -4.94 -2.67
CA CYS A 394 -35.76 -4.57 -1.37
C CYS A 394 -36.70 -4.87 -0.19
N GLY A 395 -38.02 -4.98 -0.44
CA GLY A 395 -39.03 -5.34 0.56
C GLY A 395 -38.97 -6.80 1.05
N TYR A 396 -38.04 -7.61 0.55
CA TYR A 396 -37.85 -8.99 1.00
C TYR A 396 -37.46 -9.09 2.47
N ASN A 397 -38.15 -9.94 3.23
CA ASN A 397 -37.93 -10.11 4.68
C ASN A 397 -37.40 -11.50 5.08
N GLY A 398 -36.79 -12.25 4.15
CA GLY A 398 -36.13 -13.53 4.43
C GLY A 398 -36.91 -14.76 3.99
N GLY A 399 -36.19 -15.88 3.80
CA GLY A 399 -36.78 -17.15 3.32
C GLY A 399 -37.67 -17.85 4.36
N LEU A 400 -37.32 -17.73 5.64
CA LEU A 400 -38.04 -18.33 6.77
C LEU A 400 -39.46 -17.78 6.91
N VAL A 401 -39.64 -16.47 6.79
CA VAL A 401 -40.95 -15.80 6.89
C VAL A 401 -41.90 -16.20 5.74
N LEU A 402 -41.35 -16.52 4.56
CA LEU A 402 -42.14 -16.93 3.40
C LEU A 402 -42.52 -18.42 3.44
N ALA A 403 -41.69 -19.28 4.03
CA ALA A 403 -42.02 -20.69 4.24
C ALA A 403 -43.16 -20.83 5.27
N GLU A 404 -43.11 -20.08 6.37
CA GLU A 404 -44.18 -20.02 7.38
C GLU A 404 -45.51 -19.51 6.80
N ALA A 405 -45.47 -18.52 5.89
CA ALA A 405 -46.65 -18.01 5.21
C ALA A 405 -47.23 -19.00 4.17
N ALA A 406 -46.37 -19.75 3.46
CA ALA A 406 -46.78 -20.74 2.48
C ALA A 406 -47.41 -22.01 3.12
N GLU A 407 -46.94 -22.41 4.31
CA GLU A 407 -47.54 -23.51 5.08
C GLU A 407 -48.92 -23.17 5.66
N GLN A 408 -49.23 -21.88 5.87
CA GLN A 408 -50.52 -21.41 6.40
C GLN A 408 -51.62 -21.19 5.33
N GLY A 409 -51.35 -21.48 4.05
CA GLY A 409 -52.34 -21.34 2.98
C GLY A 409 -52.78 -19.90 2.68
N ALA A 410 -52.05 -18.91 3.19
CA ALA A 410 -52.31 -17.51 2.88
C ALA A 410 -51.73 -17.17 1.50
N SER A 411 -52.56 -16.67 0.59
CA SER A 411 -52.08 -16.05 -0.65
C SER A 411 -51.07 -14.96 -0.30
N ALA A 412 -49.88 -14.99 -0.92
CA ALA A 412 -48.84 -13.98 -0.74
C ALA A 412 -49.44 -12.57 -0.71
N PRO A 413 -49.04 -11.68 0.21
CA PRO A 413 -49.63 -10.35 0.32
C PRO A 413 -49.48 -9.64 -1.02
N GLN A 414 -50.61 -9.39 -1.70
CA GLN A 414 -50.65 -8.50 -2.85
C GLN A 414 -50.27 -7.10 -2.37
N GLN A 415 -49.03 -6.69 -2.65
CA GLN A 415 -48.64 -5.28 -2.57
C GLN A 415 -49.43 -4.51 -3.64
N PRO A 416 -49.95 -3.32 -3.32
CA PRO A 416 -51.00 -2.68 -4.11
C PRO A 416 -50.48 -2.26 -5.50
N ALA A 417 -51.24 -2.60 -6.54
CA ALA A 417 -51.02 -2.13 -7.89
C ALA A 417 -51.45 -0.66 -8.01
N SER A 418 -50.53 0.25 -8.34
CA SER A 418 -50.89 1.59 -8.81
C SER A 418 -51.31 1.54 -10.29
N SER A 419 -52.47 2.13 -10.58
CA SER A 419 -53.01 2.33 -11.93
C SER A 419 -52.53 3.67 -12.50
N PRO A 420 -52.43 3.86 -13.83
CA PRO A 420 -51.85 5.08 -14.43
C PRO A 420 -52.77 6.32 -14.30
N PRO A 421 -52.23 7.54 -14.42
CA PRO A 421 -52.87 8.76 -13.90
C PRO A 421 -53.87 9.38 -14.87
N ASN A 422 -54.94 9.96 -14.31
CA ASN A 422 -55.76 10.98 -14.97
C ASN A 422 -55.50 12.34 -14.28
N PRO A 423 -55.31 13.44 -15.01
CA PRO A 423 -54.95 14.73 -14.42
C PRO A 423 -56.22 15.56 -14.17
N THR A 424 -56.37 16.17 -12.98
CA THR A 424 -57.06 17.48 -12.82
C THR A 424 -56.98 18.02 -11.39
N THR A 425 -56.47 19.27 -11.29
CA THR A 425 -56.86 20.40 -10.40
C THR A 425 -56.81 20.30 -8.87
N GLY A 426 -56.14 21.29 -8.25
CA GLY A 426 -56.74 22.06 -7.14
C GLY A 426 -55.98 22.12 -5.79
N GLU A 427 -55.26 23.23 -5.58
CA GLU A 427 -55.21 24.08 -4.37
C GLU A 427 -55.08 23.52 -2.92
N SER A 428 -54.05 24.05 -2.23
CA SER A 428 -54.09 24.76 -0.92
C SER A 428 -53.84 24.05 0.45
N THR A 429 -53.00 24.75 1.25
CA THR A 429 -52.95 24.94 2.73
C THR A 429 -52.41 23.85 3.69
N GLU A 430 -51.17 24.07 4.15
CA GLU A 430 -50.59 24.20 5.52
C GLU A 430 -51.44 23.95 6.82
N PRO A 431 -50.85 23.88 8.06
CA PRO A 431 -50.23 22.71 8.75
C PRO A 431 -50.80 22.46 10.19
N VAL A 432 -50.41 21.39 10.91
CA VAL A 432 -50.67 21.24 12.38
C VAL A 432 -49.51 20.55 13.12
N THR A 433 -49.28 21.03 14.34
CA THR A 433 -48.18 20.89 15.30
C THR A 433 -48.43 19.88 16.45
N SER A 434 -47.38 19.68 17.29
CA SER A 434 -47.40 19.51 18.78
C SER A 434 -47.46 18.04 19.32
N ILE A 435 -46.88 17.55 20.45
CA ILE A 435 -46.22 18.02 21.71
C ILE A 435 -45.61 16.77 22.45
N VAL A 436 -44.36 16.69 22.95
CA VAL A 436 -43.68 16.99 24.28
C VAL A 436 -43.82 16.00 25.50
N SER A 437 -42.68 15.81 26.20
CA SER A 437 -42.37 15.52 27.65
C SER A 437 -41.97 14.06 28.04
N GLU A 438 -40.83 13.71 28.68
CA GLU A 438 -39.96 14.16 29.82
C GLU A 438 -40.33 13.64 31.24
N GLY A 439 -39.39 12.96 31.93
CA GLY A 439 -39.24 13.00 33.41
C GLY A 439 -38.66 11.75 34.15
N PRO A 440 -37.89 11.89 35.28
CA PRO A 440 -36.74 11.03 35.71
C PRO A 440 -36.82 10.45 37.17
N VAL A 441 -35.80 9.75 37.74
CA VAL A 441 -35.38 9.73 39.20
C VAL A 441 -34.05 8.96 39.53
N ARG A 442 -33.08 9.68 40.14
CA ARG A 442 -32.12 9.54 41.31
C ARG A 442 -31.25 8.30 41.69
N TYR A 443 -30.09 8.66 42.30
CA TYR A 443 -28.92 7.94 42.88
C TYR A 443 -28.84 8.06 44.43
N ILE A 444 -28.08 7.20 45.15
CA ILE A 444 -27.31 7.44 46.44
C ILE A 444 -26.42 6.20 46.83
N PRO A 445 -25.19 6.36 47.40
CA PRO A 445 -24.19 5.31 47.80
C PRO A 445 -24.04 5.11 49.35
N PRO A 446 -23.12 4.23 49.86
CA PRO A 446 -21.91 4.74 50.60
C PRO A 446 -20.62 3.85 50.71
N ASP A 447 -19.45 4.52 50.85
CA ASP A 447 -18.25 4.35 51.75
C ASP A 447 -17.46 3.02 51.92
N LEU A 448 -16.15 2.91 51.60
CA LEU A 448 -14.86 3.35 52.23
C LEU A 448 -14.19 2.25 53.11
N ASP A 449 -13.04 1.67 52.68
CA ASP A 449 -11.73 1.83 53.38
C ASP A 449 -10.51 1.21 52.62
N ARG A 450 -9.34 1.71 52.97
CA ARG A 450 -8.00 1.62 52.32
C ARG A 450 -7.23 0.30 52.53
N THR A 451 -6.37 -0.09 51.58
CA THR A 451 -4.89 -0.28 51.75
C THR A 451 -4.18 -0.74 50.46
N TYR A 452 -2.92 -0.31 50.34
CA TYR A 452 -2.01 -0.38 49.19
C TYR A 452 -1.43 -1.78 48.90
N ASN A 453 -1.29 -2.16 47.61
CA ASN A 453 0.00 -2.52 46.99
C ASN A 453 -0.07 -2.85 45.47
N VAL A 454 0.72 -2.07 44.72
CA VAL A 454 1.42 -2.21 43.41
C VAL A 454 0.90 -3.23 42.35
N PRO A 455 0.72 -2.82 41.07
CA PRO A 455 -0.09 -3.55 40.08
C PRO A 455 0.70 -4.60 39.25
N GLN A 456 0.09 -5.77 39.09
CA GLN A 456 0.22 -6.61 37.89
C GLN A 456 -0.86 -6.15 36.90
N ASP A 457 -0.46 -5.73 35.70
CA ASP A 457 -1.37 -5.24 34.67
C ASP A 457 -0.69 -5.52 33.30
N LEU A 458 -1.36 -5.98 32.22
CA LEU A 458 -2.73 -5.70 31.81
C LEU A 458 -3.37 -6.90 31.07
N SER A 459 -4.45 -7.43 31.65
CA SER A 459 -5.59 -7.96 30.90
C SER A 459 -6.70 -6.92 31.00
N VAL A 460 -7.04 -6.22 29.93
CA VAL A 460 -8.20 -5.30 29.92
C VAL A 460 -9.01 -5.42 28.64
N SER A 461 -10.29 -5.69 28.82
CA SER A 461 -11.44 -5.16 28.07
C SER A 461 -12.52 -4.89 29.13
N PRO A 462 -13.40 -3.88 29.04
CA PRO A 462 -14.01 -3.35 27.81
C PRO A 462 -14.15 -1.80 27.71
N SER A 463 -14.42 -1.35 26.48
CA SER A 463 -15.22 -0.15 26.12
C SER A 463 -14.97 1.18 26.86
N THR A 464 -13.96 1.91 26.41
CA THR A 464 -14.02 3.38 26.33
C THR A 464 -14.66 3.73 24.99
N PRO A 465 -15.53 4.76 24.87
CA PRO A 465 -15.88 5.29 23.57
C PRO A 465 -14.56 5.70 22.89
N GLN A 466 -14.19 5.07 21.78
CA GLN A 466 -13.06 5.55 21.00
C GLN A 466 -13.40 6.98 20.61
N ALA A 467 -12.59 7.92 21.09
CA ALA A 467 -12.59 9.28 20.56
C ALA A 467 -12.50 9.17 19.03
N PRO A 468 -13.18 10.06 18.28
CA PRO A 468 -13.01 10.10 16.82
C PRO A 468 -11.52 10.06 16.49
N PRO A 469 -11.08 9.29 15.46
CA PRO A 469 -9.67 9.13 15.16
C PRO A 469 -9.04 10.52 15.02
N GLY A 470 -8.09 10.81 15.91
CA GLY A 470 -7.35 12.06 15.91
C GLY A 470 -6.51 12.18 14.63
N PRO A 471 -5.94 13.37 14.37
CA PRO A 471 -5.01 13.54 13.26
C PRO A 471 -3.82 12.57 13.38
N PHE A 472 -3.45 11.95 12.26
CA PHE A 472 -2.33 11.01 12.22
C PHE A 472 -0.99 11.74 12.49
N HIS A 473 -0.04 11.01 13.05
CA HIS A 473 1.28 11.51 13.42
C HIS A 473 2.27 11.25 12.29
N GLY A 474 2.49 12.26 11.46
CA GLY A 474 3.38 12.16 10.30
C GLY A 474 3.11 13.25 9.28
N ILE A 475 3.57 13.05 8.05
CA ILE A 475 3.29 13.95 6.93
C ILE A 475 2.49 13.21 5.86
N LEU A 476 1.42 13.85 5.42
CA LEU A 476 0.72 13.47 4.19
C LEU A 476 1.31 14.27 3.03
N SER A 477 1.74 13.58 1.98
CA SER A 477 2.09 14.19 0.71
C SER A 477 1.34 13.48 -0.40
N LYS A 478 0.44 14.22 -1.07
CA LYS A 478 -0.57 13.65 -1.97
C LYS A 478 -1.38 12.57 -1.24
N THR A 479 -1.28 11.31 -1.68
CA THR A 479 -1.96 10.13 -1.12
C THR A 479 -1.07 9.31 -0.17
N ARG A 480 0.19 9.71 0.04
CA ARG A 480 1.15 8.94 0.85
C ARG A 480 1.32 9.56 2.24
N VAL A 481 1.12 8.73 3.27
CA VAL A 481 1.41 9.07 4.66
C VAL A 481 2.80 8.56 5.01
N PHE A 482 3.60 9.43 5.62
CA PHE A 482 4.96 9.14 6.05
C PHE A 482 5.11 9.38 7.54
N GLY A 483 5.58 8.37 8.28
CA GLY A 483 6.00 8.53 9.66
C GLY A 483 7.23 9.43 9.82
N ASN A 484 7.60 9.75 11.07
CA ASN A 484 8.65 10.72 11.36
C ASN A 484 10.06 10.29 10.91
N GLY A 485 10.24 9.00 10.59
CA GLY A 485 11.47 8.44 10.02
C GLY A 485 11.73 8.82 8.57
N HIS A 486 10.74 9.35 7.84
CA HIS A 486 10.91 9.86 6.47
C HIS A 486 11.33 11.33 6.42
N TRP A 487 12.34 11.70 5.62
CA TRP A 487 13.00 13.02 5.69
C TRP A 487 12.09 14.24 5.54
N MET A 488 10.98 14.07 4.82
CA MET A 488 9.99 15.14 4.68
C MET A 488 9.42 15.59 6.02
N SER A 489 9.32 14.70 7.02
CA SER A 489 8.85 15.01 8.38
C SER A 489 9.64 16.14 9.04
N SER A 490 10.91 16.32 8.63
CA SER A 490 11.80 17.26 9.28
C SER A 490 11.53 18.72 8.91
N LEU A 491 11.14 19.02 7.67
CA LEU A 491 11.09 20.42 7.22
C LEU A 491 9.96 21.25 7.87
N PRO A 492 8.71 20.77 7.98
CA PRO A 492 7.62 21.57 8.57
C PRO A 492 7.79 21.81 10.08
N LEU A 493 8.61 21.00 10.73
CA LEU A 493 8.87 21.06 12.16
C LEU A 493 9.95 22.11 12.51
N ALA A 494 10.73 22.59 11.55
CA ALA A 494 11.87 23.48 11.78
C ALA A 494 11.53 24.98 11.64
N ASP A 495 10.72 25.49 12.58
CA ASP A 495 10.37 26.92 12.69
C ASP A 495 11.62 27.83 12.78
N GLY A 496 11.75 28.75 11.82
CA GLY A 496 12.85 29.72 11.74
C GLY A 496 13.77 29.59 10.53
N LEU A 497 13.66 28.49 9.77
CA LEU A 497 14.38 28.29 8.51
C LEU A 497 13.65 28.92 7.31
N PRO A 498 14.37 29.26 6.22
CA PRO A 498 13.86 30.11 5.16
C PRO A 498 12.85 29.43 4.21
N PHE A 499 12.58 28.13 4.38
CA PHE A 499 11.54 27.38 3.65
C PHE A 499 10.19 27.37 4.36
N ASN A 500 10.13 27.88 5.60
CA ASN A 500 8.94 27.86 6.45
C ASN A 500 8.29 29.26 6.60
N LYS A 501 8.68 30.22 5.76
CA LYS A 501 8.09 31.57 5.74
C LYS A 501 7.59 31.84 4.32
N ASP A 502 6.32 32.20 4.20
CA ASP A 502 5.73 32.65 2.94
C ASP A 502 6.62 33.73 2.32
N MET A 503 7.20 33.43 1.16
CA MET A 503 7.92 34.43 0.38
C MET A 503 6.88 35.42 -0.13
N PRO A 504 6.96 36.70 0.23
CA PRO A 504 5.93 37.66 -0.15
C PRO A 504 5.82 37.76 -1.68
N ALA A 505 4.59 37.99 -2.16
CA ALA A 505 4.25 38.20 -3.57
C ALA A 505 4.81 39.55 -4.12
N GLU A 506 6.08 39.81 -3.88
CA GLU A 506 6.86 40.90 -4.48
C GLU A 506 7.42 40.42 -5.84
N ARG A 507 7.77 41.35 -6.74
CA ARG A 507 8.35 41.05 -8.08
C ARG A 507 9.55 40.07 -8.06
N SER A 508 10.30 40.05 -6.97
CA SER A 508 11.42 39.12 -6.75
C SER A 508 10.96 37.67 -6.59
N GLY A 509 9.79 37.43 -5.99
CA GLY A 509 9.18 36.11 -5.83
C GLY A 509 8.73 35.49 -7.16
N GLU A 510 8.18 36.31 -8.07
CA GLU A 510 7.78 35.86 -9.42
C GLU A 510 8.99 35.36 -10.24
N GLN A 511 10.10 36.10 -10.22
CA GLN A 511 11.34 35.72 -10.93
C GLN A 511 11.94 34.43 -10.38
N ILE A 512 11.93 34.24 -9.06
CA ILE A 512 12.39 33.02 -8.40
C ILE A 512 11.49 31.83 -8.79
N SER A 513 10.17 32.02 -8.80
CA SER A 513 9.20 31.00 -9.21
C SER A 513 9.41 30.56 -10.67
N GLU A 514 9.60 31.52 -11.57
CA GLU A 514 9.90 31.26 -12.98
C GLU A 514 11.21 30.48 -13.16
N ALA A 515 12.27 30.86 -12.43
CA ALA A 515 13.55 30.17 -12.47
C ALA A 515 13.47 28.74 -11.91
N ILE A 516 12.66 28.51 -10.86
CA ILE A 516 12.36 27.16 -10.35
C ILE A 516 11.63 26.34 -11.42
N ALA A 517 10.62 26.91 -12.08
CA ALA A 517 9.88 26.23 -13.14
C ALA A 517 10.79 25.82 -14.31
N LYS A 518 11.73 26.69 -14.71
CA LYS A 518 12.75 26.37 -15.72
C LYS A 518 13.66 25.22 -15.30
N CYS A 519 14.15 25.23 -14.05
CA CYS A 519 14.96 24.13 -13.53
C CYS A 519 14.17 22.80 -13.50
N LYS A 520 12.89 22.83 -13.08
CA LYS A 520 12.00 21.66 -13.13
C LYS A 520 11.82 21.14 -14.56
N GLN A 521 11.71 22.03 -15.54
CA GLN A 521 11.60 21.63 -16.94
C GLN A 521 12.85 20.91 -17.43
N LEU A 522 14.04 21.47 -17.21
CA LEU A 522 15.32 20.84 -17.57
C LEU A 522 15.49 19.48 -16.88
N ALA A 523 15.14 19.40 -15.61
CA ALA A 523 15.19 18.18 -14.82
C ALA A 523 14.29 17.06 -15.40
N ARG A 524 13.07 17.40 -15.83
CA ARG A 524 12.17 16.49 -16.57
C ARG A 524 12.78 16.03 -17.90
N ASP A 525 13.41 16.93 -18.63
CA ASP A 525 13.98 16.61 -19.95
C ASP A 525 15.20 15.68 -19.85
N ILE A 526 16.05 15.86 -18.83
CA ILE A 526 17.14 14.92 -18.50
C ILE A 526 16.57 13.54 -18.16
N LYS A 527 15.49 13.49 -17.38
CA LYS A 527 14.86 12.22 -16.94
C LYS A 527 14.22 11.43 -18.07
N LYS A 528 13.62 12.10 -19.07
CA LYS A 528 13.03 11.45 -20.25
C LYS A 528 14.04 10.62 -21.05
N GLN A 529 15.32 10.98 -20.98
CA GLN A 529 16.41 10.32 -21.71
C GLN A 529 16.98 9.08 -20.99
N LEU A 530 16.47 8.74 -19.79
CA LEU A 530 16.96 7.61 -19.00
C LEU A 530 16.49 6.24 -19.56
N PRO A 531 17.35 5.20 -19.58
CA PRO A 531 17.08 3.88 -20.20
C PRO A 531 15.86 3.09 -19.71
N SER A 532 15.16 3.53 -18.65
CA SER A 532 13.91 2.90 -18.18
C SER A 532 12.80 2.80 -19.24
N ARG A 533 12.97 3.51 -20.37
CA ARG A 533 12.05 3.55 -21.50
C ARG A 533 12.60 2.81 -22.74
N SER A 534 13.71 2.06 -22.62
CA SER A 534 14.33 1.30 -23.71
C SER A 534 14.22 -0.21 -23.50
N PRO A 535 14.16 -1.04 -24.57
CA PRO A 535 14.16 -2.49 -24.47
C PRO A 535 15.45 -3.01 -23.80
N LEU A 536 15.33 -4.13 -23.08
CA LEU A 536 16.48 -4.81 -22.46
C LEU A 536 17.49 -5.26 -23.55
N PRO A 537 18.80 -5.06 -23.35
CA PRO A 537 19.81 -5.56 -24.28
C PRO A 537 19.79 -7.08 -24.36
N THR A 538 19.86 -7.60 -25.57
CA THR A 538 19.77 -9.03 -25.90
C THR A 538 21.04 -9.81 -25.54
N SER A 539 22.11 -9.15 -25.09
CA SER A 539 23.42 -9.74 -24.81
C SER A 539 24.04 -9.19 -23.52
N ILE A 540 23.92 -9.94 -22.42
CA ILE A 540 24.49 -9.60 -21.09
C ILE A 540 25.99 -9.28 -21.16
N HIS A 541 26.75 -9.94 -22.04
CA HIS A 541 28.20 -9.73 -22.17
C HIS A 541 28.58 -8.31 -22.63
N GLN A 542 27.69 -7.60 -23.34
CA GLN A 542 27.95 -6.21 -23.78
C GLN A 542 27.87 -5.19 -22.64
N LEU A 543 27.30 -5.59 -21.49
CA LEU A 543 27.18 -4.74 -20.30
C LEU A 543 28.45 -4.71 -19.45
N LEU A 544 29.38 -5.63 -19.67
CA LEU A 544 30.62 -5.67 -18.90
C LEU A 544 31.63 -4.64 -19.44
N PRO A 545 32.40 -3.97 -18.57
CA PRO A 545 33.52 -3.12 -18.97
C PRO A 545 34.74 -3.96 -19.35
N SER A 546 35.84 -3.28 -19.69
CA SER A 546 37.11 -3.96 -19.93
C SER A 546 37.54 -4.74 -18.68
N ARG A 547 38.29 -5.84 -18.89
CA ARG A 547 38.74 -6.71 -17.78
C ARG A 547 39.43 -5.95 -16.63
N PRO A 548 40.34 -4.99 -16.86
CA PRO A 548 40.97 -4.24 -15.77
C PRO A 548 39.95 -3.49 -14.90
N VAL A 549 38.95 -2.87 -15.53
CA VAL A 549 37.88 -2.15 -14.83
C VAL A 549 36.95 -3.13 -14.10
N LEU A 550 36.65 -4.28 -14.70
CA LEU A 550 35.83 -5.31 -14.06
C LEU A 550 36.52 -5.89 -12.81
N ASP A 551 37.81 -6.21 -12.91
CA ASP A 551 38.62 -6.73 -11.79
C ASP A 551 38.67 -5.72 -10.64
N GLU A 552 38.83 -4.43 -10.96
CA GLU A 552 38.80 -3.34 -9.99
C GLU A 552 37.44 -3.20 -9.29
N LEU A 553 36.33 -3.25 -10.04
CA LEU A 553 34.98 -3.13 -9.48
C LEU A 553 34.63 -4.33 -8.59
N VAL A 554 35.00 -5.55 -9.00
CA VAL A 554 34.83 -6.75 -8.18
C VAL A 554 35.62 -6.61 -6.88
N LYS A 555 36.90 -6.20 -6.97
CA LYS A 555 37.72 -5.93 -5.78
C LYS A 555 37.07 -4.89 -4.87
N LEU A 556 36.62 -3.77 -5.43
CA LEU A 556 36.03 -2.66 -4.69
C LEU A 556 34.74 -3.07 -3.96
N TYR A 557 33.89 -3.91 -4.57
CA TYR A 557 32.72 -4.48 -3.89
C TYR A 557 33.13 -5.34 -2.68
N PHE A 558 34.12 -6.23 -2.85
CA PHE A 558 34.61 -7.10 -1.77
C PHE A 558 35.32 -6.32 -0.66
N ASP A 559 35.97 -5.22 -1.00
CA ASP A 559 36.68 -4.32 -0.08
C ASP A 559 35.74 -3.32 0.62
N THR A 560 34.45 -3.28 0.26
CA THR A 560 33.45 -2.37 0.83
C THR A 560 32.17 -3.09 1.28
N PHE A 561 31.15 -3.19 0.42
CA PHE A 561 29.81 -3.69 0.78
C PHE A 561 29.82 -5.13 1.30
N GLU A 562 30.65 -6.01 0.72
CA GLU A 562 30.73 -7.40 1.18
C GLU A 562 31.36 -7.52 2.57
N THR A 563 32.14 -6.53 3.02
CA THR A 563 32.67 -6.51 4.39
C THR A 563 31.60 -6.23 5.44
N CYS A 564 30.45 -5.68 5.02
CA CYS A 564 29.37 -5.27 5.90
C CYS A 564 28.16 -6.21 5.80
N TYR A 565 27.73 -6.55 4.58
CA TYR A 565 26.46 -7.24 4.34
C TYR A 565 26.54 -8.77 4.28
N ARG A 566 27.69 -9.36 3.93
CA ARG A 566 27.89 -10.82 3.82
C ARG A 566 26.90 -11.55 2.89
N VAL A 567 26.58 -10.95 1.74
CA VAL A 567 25.65 -11.54 0.76
C VAL A 567 26.29 -12.72 0.04
N LEU A 568 27.58 -12.61 -0.31
CA LEU A 568 28.29 -13.58 -1.16
C LEU A 568 29.36 -14.33 -0.36
N HIS A 569 29.52 -15.60 -0.69
CA HIS A 569 30.69 -16.36 -0.23
C HIS A 569 31.88 -15.99 -1.14
N ILE A 570 32.89 -15.31 -0.58
CA ILE A 570 34.02 -14.72 -1.30
C ILE A 570 34.76 -15.76 -2.12
N THR A 571 35.16 -16.88 -1.48
CA THR A 571 35.94 -17.94 -2.14
C THR A 571 35.19 -18.57 -3.32
N LEU A 572 33.90 -18.89 -3.13
CA LEU A 572 33.07 -19.49 -4.19
C LEU A 572 32.85 -18.51 -5.34
N PHE A 573 32.55 -17.25 -5.04
CA PHE A 573 32.36 -16.23 -6.07
C PHE A 573 33.65 -16.00 -6.87
N ARG A 574 34.81 -15.90 -6.21
CA ARG A 574 36.10 -15.73 -6.90
C ARG A 574 36.42 -16.92 -7.80
N ALA A 575 36.16 -18.15 -7.35
CA ALA A 575 36.35 -19.34 -8.18
C ALA A 575 35.44 -19.36 -9.41
N GLU A 576 34.16 -18.94 -9.28
CA GLU A 576 33.25 -18.78 -10.41
C GLU A 576 33.67 -17.63 -11.33
N TYR A 577 34.20 -16.54 -10.78
CA TYR A 577 34.70 -15.39 -11.53
C TYR A 577 35.91 -15.74 -12.40
N GLU A 578 36.91 -16.44 -11.86
CA GLU A 578 38.07 -16.90 -12.65
C GLU A 578 37.66 -17.88 -13.76
N ARG A 579 36.69 -18.75 -13.48
CA ARG A 579 36.11 -19.66 -14.48
C ARG A 579 35.41 -18.88 -15.58
N TYR A 580 34.62 -17.86 -15.22
CA TYR A 580 33.95 -16.97 -16.17
C TYR A 580 34.95 -16.20 -17.05
N LEU A 581 36.06 -15.71 -16.49
CA LEU A 581 37.11 -15.03 -17.25
C LEU A 581 37.81 -15.95 -18.25
N SER A 582 37.86 -17.25 -17.95
CA SER A 582 38.46 -18.27 -18.82
C SER A 582 37.49 -18.73 -19.92
N ASP A 583 36.23 -19.00 -19.55
CA ASP A 583 35.18 -19.41 -20.48
C ASP A 583 33.80 -18.82 -20.07
N PRO A 584 33.41 -17.67 -20.65
CA PRO A 584 32.16 -16.99 -20.33
C PRO A 584 30.89 -17.79 -20.63
N GLN A 585 30.96 -18.80 -21.50
CA GLN A 585 29.80 -19.60 -21.90
C GLN A 585 29.41 -20.61 -20.82
N THR A 586 30.36 -21.03 -19.98
CA THR A 586 30.13 -22.01 -18.90
C THR A 586 29.46 -21.41 -17.65
N ALA A 587 29.39 -20.08 -17.54
CA ALA A 587 28.81 -19.44 -16.38
C ALA A 587 27.28 -19.51 -16.37
N THR A 588 26.74 -19.82 -15.20
CA THR A 588 25.29 -19.87 -14.97
C THR A 588 24.67 -18.47 -15.06
N THR A 589 23.41 -18.39 -15.46
CA THR A 589 22.66 -17.13 -15.52
C THR A 589 22.63 -16.41 -14.16
N PRO A 590 22.36 -17.07 -13.01
CA PRO A 590 22.43 -16.41 -11.70
C PRO A 590 23.80 -15.80 -11.40
N PHE A 591 24.90 -16.47 -11.74
CA PHE A 591 26.24 -15.90 -11.57
C PHE A 591 26.43 -14.63 -12.40
N LYS A 592 26.03 -14.65 -13.69
CA LYS A 592 26.11 -13.47 -14.56
C LYS A 592 25.33 -12.29 -13.99
N VAL A 593 24.13 -12.52 -13.45
CA VAL A 593 23.31 -11.48 -12.79
C VAL A 593 23.96 -10.98 -11.50
N LYS A 594 24.51 -11.86 -10.66
CA LYS A 594 25.27 -11.46 -9.46
C LYS A 594 26.47 -10.58 -9.83
N LEU A 595 27.23 -10.94 -10.86
CA LEU A 595 28.39 -10.17 -11.33
C LEU A 595 27.99 -8.78 -11.83
N LEU A 596 26.90 -8.67 -12.60
CA LEU A 596 26.35 -7.39 -13.04
C LEU A 596 25.97 -6.49 -11.86
N LEU A 597 25.36 -7.06 -10.82
CA LEU A 597 24.95 -6.30 -9.63
C LEU A 597 26.15 -5.91 -8.75
N VAL A 598 27.13 -6.80 -8.57
CA VAL A 598 28.40 -6.50 -7.89
C VAL A 598 29.08 -5.30 -8.53
N MET A 599 29.18 -5.30 -9.86
CA MET A 599 29.72 -4.18 -10.63
C MET A 599 28.87 -2.91 -10.46
N ALA A 600 27.54 -3.02 -10.55
CA ALA A 600 26.64 -1.88 -10.37
C ALA A 600 26.75 -1.26 -8.97
N ILE A 601 26.95 -2.08 -7.93
CA ILE A 601 27.13 -1.60 -6.56
C ILE A 601 28.47 -0.86 -6.39
N ALA A 602 29.54 -1.37 -6.99
CA ALA A 602 30.88 -0.78 -6.90
C ALA A 602 31.09 0.43 -7.81
N ALA A 603 30.33 0.55 -8.92
CA ALA A 603 30.52 1.61 -9.91
C ALA A 603 30.60 3.03 -9.33
N PRO A 604 29.73 3.45 -8.38
CA PRO A 604 29.80 4.80 -7.82
C PRO A 604 30.98 5.06 -6.89
N LEU A 605 31.69 4.01 -6.48
CA LEU A 605 32.89 4.14 -5.67
C LEU A 605 34.13 4.43 -6.52
N GLN A 606 34.04 4.36 -7.85
CA GLN A 606 35.16 4.68 -8.74
C GLN A 606 35.52 6.18 -8.69
N GLY A 607 36.81 6.50 -8.63
CA GLY A 607 37.34 7.85 -8.46
C GLY A 607 37.50 8.66 -9.75
N ASP A 608 37.60 8.00 -10.89
CA ASP A 608 37.61 8.69 -12.18
C ASP A 608 36.17 9.05 -12.60
N ALA A 609 35.87 10.35 -12.67
CA ALA A 609 34.57 10.87 -13.04
C ALA A 609 34.14 10.47 -14.46
N GLN A 610 35.08 10.36 -15.40
CA GLN A 610 34.77 9.95 -16.78
C GLN A 610 34.43 8.47 -16.82
N ALA A 611 35.24 7.62 -16.18
CA ALA A 611 34.95 6.19 -16.05
C ALA A 611 33.63 5.94 -15.31
N TYR A 612 33.32 6.71 -14.26
CA TYR A 612 32.06 6.59 -13.54
C TYR A 612 30.84 6.86 -14.43
N ASN A 613 30.88 7.89 -15.29
CA ASN A 613 29.75 8.21 -16.18
C ASN A 613 29.42 7.03 -17.12
N ASP A 614 30.44 6.39 -17.70
CA ASP A 614 30.27 5.21 -18.56
C ASP A 614 29.73 4.01 -17.77
N LEU A 615 30.22 3.81 -16.54
CA LEU A 615 29.78 2.74 -15.65
C LEU A 615 28.36 2.96 -15.13
N ALA A 616 27.94 4.20 -14.88
CA ALA A 616 26.63 4.53 -14.35
C ALA A 616 25.51 4.11 -15.32
N ALA A 617 25.71 4.29 -16.63
CA ALA A 617 24.78 3.80 -17.65
C ALA A 617 24.67 2.27 -17.63
N LYS A 618 25.81 1.57 -17.58
CA LYS A 618 25.87 0.10 -17.50
C LYS A 618 25.25 -0.45 -16.21
N ALA A 619 25.48 0.23 -15.08
CA ALA A 619 24.92 -0.12 -13.78
C ALA A 619 23.39 -0.02 -13.76
N ARG A 620 22.82 1.05 -14.33
CA ARG A 620 21.36 1.20 -14.48
C ARG A 620 20.75 0.07 -15.31
N THR A 621 21.35 -0.25 -16.46
CA THR A 621 20.87 -1.35 -17.31
C THR A 621 20.98 -2.70 -16.60
N SER A 622 22.06 -2.93 -15.86
CA SER A 622 22.26 -4.13 -15.03
C SER A 622 21.17 -4.32 -13.98
N ILE A 623 20.75 -3.22 -13.33
CA ILE A 623 19.64 -3.21 -12.36
C ILE A 623 18.32 -3.64 -13.01
N TYR A 624 18.00 -3.11 -14.20
CA TYR A 624 16.78 -3.49 -14.92
C TYR A 624 16.79 -4.95 -15.38
N VAL A 625 17.94 -5.45 -15.85
CA VAL A 625 18.12 -6.87 -16.19
C VAL A 625 17.84 -7.76 -14.97
N ALA A 626 18.44 -7.44 -13.82
CA ALA A 626 18.20 -8.20 -12.59
C ALA A 626 16.74 -8.11 -12.10
N GLN A 627 16.10 -6.95 -12.22
CA GLN A 627 14.70 -6.77 -11.86
C GLN A 627 13.78 -7.59 -12.78
N GLY A 628 14.04 -7.59 -14.09
CA GLY A 628 13.32 -8.44 -15.06
C GLY A 628 13.52 -9.92 -14.76
N TRP A 629 14.75 -10.34 -14.43
CA TRP A 629 15.07 -11.71 -14.05
C TRP A 629 14.31 -12.14 -12.78
N LEU A 630 14.14 -11.27 -11.78
CA LEU A 630 13.34 -11.59 -10.59
C LEU A 630 11.82 -11.56 -10.87
N SER A 631 11.34 -10.68 -11.74
CA SER A 631 9.91 -10.40 -11.94
C SER A 631 9.24 -11.18 -13.07
N ALA A 632 10.00 -11.89 -13.92
CA ALA A 632 9.43 -12.79 -14.93
C ALA A 632 8.52 -13.85 -14.26
N PRO A 633 7.56 -14.47 -14.98
CA PRO A 633 6.55 -15.36 -14.40
C PRO A 633 7.11 -16.30 -13.32
N PHE A 634 6.43 -16.36 -12.18
CA PHE A 634 6.89 -17.05 -10.98
C PHE A 634 7.07 -18.55 -11.25
N GLU A 635 8.32 -18.97 -11.36
CA GLU A 635 8.71 -20.38 -11.42
C GLU A 635 9.45 -20.76 -10.13
N LYS A 636 9.24 -22.01 -9.68
CA LYS A 636 9.87 -22.57 -8.48
C LYS A 636 11.41 -22.44 -8.50
N ASP A 637 12.00 -22.38 -9.68
CA ASP A 637 13.45 -22.38 -9.91
C ASP A 637 14.17 -21.09 -9.43
N ARG A 638 13.42 -20.04 -9.08
CA ARG A 638 13.99 -18.79 -8.50
C ARG A 638 13.93 -18.73 -6.98
N LEU A 639 13.26 -19.68 -6.32
CA LEU A 639 13.24 -19.82 -4.86
C LEU A 639 14.51 -20.53 -4.35
N THR A 640 15.67 -19.95 -4.66
CA THR A 640 17.00 -20.47 -4.36
C THR A 640 17.82 -19.44 -3.58
N LEU A 641 18.91 -19.87 -2.93
CA LEU A 641 19.81 -18.94 -2.25
C LEU A 641 20.40 -17.91 -3.23
N ASP A 642 20.65 -18.30 -4.49
CA ASP A 642 21.05 -17.37 -5.55
C ASP A 642 19.97 -16.30 -5.81
N GLY A 643 18.69 -16.70 -5.85
CA GLY A 643 17.57 -15.75 -5.98
C GLY A 643 17.52 -14.74 -4.82
N ILE A 644 17.75 -15.20 -3.59
CA ILE A 644 17.84 -14.34 -2.40
C ILE A 644 19.05 -13.40 -2.48
N GLN A 645 20.22 -13.91 -2.88
CA GLN A 645 21.44 -13.12 -3.06
C GLN A 645 21.24 -12.03 -4.12
N ILE A 646 20.70 -12.38 -5.28
CA ILE A 646 20.39 -11.44 -6.37
C ILE A 646 19.42 -10.36 -5.89
N HIS A 647 18.40 -10.70 -5.13
CA HIS A 647 17.44 -9.72 -4.62
C HIS A 647 18.07 -8.78 -3.57
N CYS A 648 18.94 -9.29 -2.68
CA CYS A 648 19.72 -8.45 -1.76
C CYS A 648 20.62 -7.47 -2.54
N LEU A 649 21.40 -7.98 -3.49
CA LEU A 649 22.29 -7.17 -4.33
C LEU A 649 21.51 -6.15 -5.17
N LEU A 650 20.32 -6.51 -5.67
CA LEU A 650 19.47 -5.60 -6.43
C LEU A 650 19.00 -4.43 -5.58
N LEU A 651 18.57 -4.67 -4.35
CA LEU A 651 18.17 -3.61 -3.42
C LEU A 651 19.33 -2.66 -3.12
N LEU A 652 20.53 -3.19 -2.92
CA LEU A 652 21.75 -2.38 -2.74
C LEU A 652 22.06 -1.57 -3.99
N ALA A 653 22.13 -2.22 -5.16
CA ALA A 653 22.43 -1.59 -6.43
C ALA A 653 21.47 -0.42 -6.73
N ARG A 654 20.17 -0.61 -6.46
CA ARG A 654 19.15 0.43 -6.61
C ARG A 654 19.38 1.64 -5.72
N GLN A 655 19.73 1.42 -4.45
CA GLN A 655 20.00 2.51 -3.51
C GLN A 655 21.26 3.29 -3.91
N VAL A 656 22.35 2.61 -4.26
CA VAL A 656 23.62 3.30 -4.58
C VAL A 656 23.64 3.98 -5.95
N ASN A 657 22.74 3.58 -6.88
CA ASN A 657 22.64 4.15 -8.22
C ASN A 657 21.43 5.08 -8.44
N ARG A 658 20.66 5.42 -7.39
CA ARG A 658 19.42 6.22 -7.48
C ARG A 658 18.35 5.62 -8.42
N VAL A 659 18.24 4.29 -8.49
CA VAL A 659 17.23 3.61 -9.34
C VAL A 659 16.07 3.13 -8.49
N GLY A 660 14.99 3.93 -8.44
CA GLY A 660 13.79 3.60 -7.66
C GLY A 660 14.11 3.37 -6.17
N ALA A 661 15.07 4.11 -5.61
CA ALA A 661 15.52 3.96 -4.23
C ALA A 661 14.39 4.24 -3.23
N ASP A 662 13.50 5.20 -3.53
CA ASP A 662 12.33 5.54 -2.71
C ASP A 662 11.26 4.41 -2.68
N LEU A 663 11.46 3.33 -3.45
CA LEU A 663 10.61 2.12 -3.48
C LEU A 663 11.26 0.91 -2.79
N ALA A 664 12.39 1.12 -2.10
CA ALA A 664 13.15 0.04 -1.46
C ALA A 664 12.31 -0.76 -0.44
N TRP A 665 11.41 -0.11 0.31
CA TRP A 665 10.59 -0.79 1.33
C TRP A 665 9.63 -1.83 0.75
N ILE A 666 9.00 -1.55 -0.40
CA ILE A 666 8.11 -2.51 -1.08
C ILE A 666 8.91 -3.75 -1.52
N SER A 667 10.07 -3.52 -2.13
CA SER A 667 10.96 -4.59 -2.61
C SER A 667 11.56 -5.40 -1.46
N ALA A 668 11.97 -4.74 -0.36
CA ALA A 668 12.39 -5.40 0.87
C ALA A 668 11.27 -6.26 1.49
N GLY A 669 10.02 -5.80 1.40
CA GLY A 669 8.83 -6.58 1.77
C GLY A 669 8.63 -7.84 0.93
N SER A 670 8.92 -7.78 -0.37
CA SER A 670 8.92 -8.97 -1.25
C SER A 670 10.04 -9.94 -0.86
N LEU A 671 11.26 -9.43 -0.65
CA LEU A 671 12.43 -10.21 -0.26
C LEU A 671 12.21 -10.96 1.07
N ILE A 672 11.70 -10.29 2.11
CA ILE A 672 11.48 -10.94 3.40
C ILE A 672 10.45 -12.07 3.31
N ARG A 673 9.35 -11.87 2.56
CA ARG A 673 8.35 -12.93 2.34
C ARG A 673 8.92 -14.09 1.54
N MET A 674 9.74 -13.82 0.52
CA MET A 674 10.45 -14.86 -0.23
C MET A 674 11.39 -15.67 0.66
N ALA A 675 12.16 -15.00 1.53
CA ALA A 675 13.05 -15.63 2.48
C ALA A 675 12.31 -16.46 3.54
N MET A 676 11.17 -15.96 4.05
CA MET A 676 10.32 -16.67 5.00
C MET A 676 9.71 -17.92 4.37
N GLN A 677 9.21 -17.83 3.13
CA GLN A 677 8.70 -18.97 2.36
C GLN A 677 9.77 -20.05 2.16
N MET A 678 11.03 -19.65 2.00
CA MET A 678 12.18 -20.56 1.91
C MET A 678 12.70 -21.05 3.26
N GLY A 679 12.12 -20.60 4.38
CA GLY A 679 12.49 -21.00 5.74
C GLY A 679 13.77 -20.37 6.27
N LEU A 680 14.20 -19.18 5.80
CA LEU A 680 15.40 -18.50 6.32
C LEU A 680 15.20 -17.87 7.71
N HIS A 681 13.95 -17.65 8.11
CA HIS A 681 13.54 -17.17 9.44
C HIS A 681 13.64 -18.24 10.54
N GLN A 682 13.85 -19.49 10.15
CA GLN A 682 14.10 -20.61 11.05
C GLN A 682 15.60 -20.93 11.06
N ASP A 683 16.17 -21.10 12.26
CA ASP A 683 17.59 -21.41 12.37
C ASP A 683 17.91 -22.74 11.67
N PRO A 684 18.91 -22.77 10.78
CA PRO A 684 19.19 -23.97 9.99
C PRO A 684 19.71 -25.16 10.80
N SER A 685 19.99 -25.00 12.11
CA SER A 685 20.23 -26.13 13.01
C SER A 685 18.97 -26.97 13.30
N HIS A 686 17.78 -26.39 13.10
CA HIS A 686 16.49 -27.09 13.23
C HIS A 686 15.99 -27.65 11.89
N LEU A 687 16.62 -27.26 10.79
CA LEU A 687 16.36 -27.80 9.46
C LEU A 687 17.22 -29.08 9.28
N GLY A 688 16.79 -30.00 8.41
CA GLY A 688 17.44 -31.31 8.21
C GLY A 688 18.93 -31.27 7.82
N GLU A 689 19.45 -32.37 7.29
CA GLU A 689 20.85 -32.44 6.87
C GLU A 689 21.16 -31.36 5.80
N THR A 690 21.97 -30.36 6.19
CA THR A 690 22.36 -29.22 5.35
C THR A 690 23.85 -28.96 5.60
N SER A 691 24.64 -28.68 4.56
CA SER A 691 26.08 -28.45 4.71
C SER A 691 26.37 -27.21 5.57
N VAL A 692 27.51 -27.21 6.26
CA VAL A 692 27.89 -26.10 7.16
C VAL A 692 27.92 -24.75 6.42
N VAL A 693 28.45 -24.75 5.19
CA VAL A 693 28.50 -23.57 4.31
C VAL A 693 27.10 -23.03 4.05
N GLN A 694 26.13 -23.90 3.74
CA GLN A 694 24.75 -23.47 3.48
C GLN A 694 24.06 -22.97 4.74
N ARG A 695 24.28 -23.60 5.90
CA ARG A 695 23.71 -23.13 7.17
C ARG A 695 24.20 -21.72 7.50
N GLU A 696 25.51 -21.50 7.39
CA GLU A 696 26.11 -20.20 7.66
C GLU A 696 25.66 -19.14 6.64
N LEU A 697 25.60 -19.49 5.34
CA LEU A 697 25.09 -18.58 4.32
C LEU A 697 23.63 -18.17 4.56
N ARG A 698 22.77 -19.09 5.02
CA ARG A 698 21.37 -18.78 5.39
C ARG A 698 21.27 -17.79 6.55
N ARG A 699 22.09 -17.97 7.60
CA ARG A 699 22.15 -17.03 8.74
C ARG A 699 22.61 -15.64 8.28
N ARG A 700 23.68 -15.58 7.47
CA ARG A 700 24.19 -14.32 6.90
C ARG A 700 23.10 -13.60 6.11
N LEU A 701 22.51 -14.28 5.12
CA LEU A 701 21.46 -13.70 4.28
C LEU A 701 20.24 -13.25 5.10
N TRP A 702 19.80 -14.02 6.09
CA TRP A 702 18.69 -13.62 6.95
C TRP A 702 18.96 -12.28 7.66
N TYR A 703 20.12 -12.13 8.27
CA TYR A 703 20.49 -10.88 8.94
C TYR A 703 20.75 -9.72 7.96
N THR A 704 21.27 -10.00 6.75
CA THR A 704 21.30 -9.01 5.66
C THR A 704 19.90 -8.51 5.31
N ILE A 705 18.92 -9.43 5.17
CA ILE A 705 17.53 -9.09 4.82
C ILE A 705 16.89 -8.25 5.93
N LEU A 706 17.10 -8.62 7.18
CA LEU A 706 16.60 -7.85 8.32
C LEU A 706 17.21 -6.45 8.37
N GLU A 707 18.50 -6.31 8.08
CA GLU A 707 19.17 -5.02 7.98
C GLU A 707 18.58 -4.16 6.86
N LEU A 708 18.41 -4.73 5.66
CA LEU A 708 17.76 -4.03 4.54
C LEU A 708 16.32 -3.62 4.88
N ASN A 709 15.58 -4.45 5.62
CA ASN A 709 14.21 -4.16 6.03
C ASN A 709 14.12 -2.97 6.98
N VAL A 710 14.89 -2.97 8.08
CA VAL A 710 14.81 -1.91 9.09
C VAL A 710 15.26 -0.56 8.53
N GLN A 711 16.30 -0.56 7.68
CA GLN A 711 16.79 0.66 7.02
C GLN A 711 15.75 1.21 6.03
N ALA A 712 15.15 0.36 5.20
CA ALA A 712 14.13 0.77 4.24
C ALA A 712 12.84 1.25 4.93
N ALA A 713 12.46 0.65 6.06
CA ALA A 713 11.31 1.05 6.86
C ALA A 713 11.51 2.43 7.47
N LEU A 714 12.67 2.67 8.08
CA LEU A 714 13.01 4.00 8.60
C LEU A 714 12.93 5.05 7.49
N ASP A 715 13.64 4.82 6.37
CA ASP A 715 13.73 5.75 5.25
C ASP A 715 12.37 6.07 4.61
N SER A 716 11.51 5.05 4.47
CA SER A 716 10.18 5.20 3.88
C SER A 716 9.13 5.77 4.85
N GLY A 717 9.47 5.98 6.12
CA GLY A 717 8.51 6.39 7.15
C GLY A 717 7.46 5.31 7.45
N MET A 718 7.80 4.03 7.26
CA MET A 718 6.89 2.89 7.44
C MET A 718 7.33 2.01 8.60
N ALA A 719 6.42 1.17 9.12
CA ALA A 719 6.79 0.17 10.12
C ALA A 719 7.67 -0.94 9.51
N PRO A 720 8.60 -1.55 10.27
CA PRO A 720 9.29 -2.77 9.87
C PRO A 720 8.30 -3.92 9.66
N MET A 721 8.60 -4.80 8.70
CA MET A 721 7.69 -5.88 8.30
C MET A 721 7.73 -7.09 9.23
N ILE A 722 8.64 -7.09 10.22
CA ILE A 722 8.88 -8.22 11.12
C ILE A 722 9.35 -7.73 12.49
N THR A 723 8.98 -8.46 13.54
CA THR A 723 9.40 -8.28 14.94
C THR A 723 10.50 -9.28 15.30
N ALA A 724 11.26 -9.00 16.37
CA ALA A 724 12.26 -9.94 16.87
C ALA A 724 11.68 -11.27 17.37
N ALA A 725 10.37 -11.35 17.59
CA ALA A 725 9.68 -12.56 18.06
C ALA A 725 9.29 -13.53 16.92
N GLU A 726 9.34 -13.09 15.66
CA GLU A 726 8.85 -13.86 14.50
C GLU A 726 9.92 -14.73 13.82
N TYR A 727 11.15 -14.75 14.35
CA TYR A 727 12.24 -15.59 13.86
C TYR A 727 13.10 -16.11 15.00
N ASN A 728 13.75 -17.26 14.79
CA ASN A 728 14.68 -17.86 15.75
C ASN A 728 16.10 -18.07 15.19
N THR A 729 16.33 -17.69 13.92
CA THR A 729 17.64 -17.75 13.26
C THR A 729 18.70 -17.02 14.10
N GLN A 730 19.77 -17.74 14.44
CA GLN A 730 20.87 -17.18 15.23
C GLN A 730 21.74 -16.23 14.40
N PRO A 731 22.41 -15.24 15.04
CA PRO A 731 23.39 -14.40 14.36
C PRO A 731 24.46 -15.23 13.61
N PRO A 732 25.01 -14.71 12.49
CA PRO A 732 26.08 -15.37 11.75
C PRO A 732 27.26 -15.74 12.64
N SER A 733 27.88 -16.89 12.42
CA SER A 733 29.00 -17.35 13.26
C SER A 733 30.23 -16.46 13.04
N ASN A 734 31.04 -16.22 14.09
CA ASN A 734 32.26 -15.41 13.98
C ASN A 734 33.38 -16.20 13.27
N LEU A 735 33.26 -16.32 11.95
CA LEU A 735 34.12 -17.12 11.08
C LEU A 735 34.46 -16.35 9.80
N ASP A 736 35.65 -16.59 9.26
CA ASP A 736 36.01 -16.21 7.90
C ASP A 736 35.60 -17.30 6.91
N ASP A 737 35.45 -16.95 5.64
CA ASP A 737 35.08 -17.92 4.60
C ASP A 737 36.10 -19.07 4.45
N ALA A 738 37.37 -18.81 4.76
CA ALA A 738 38.43 -19.83 4.76
C ALA A 738 38.26 -20.86 5.89
N ASP A 739 37.58 -20.49 6.98
CA ASP A 739 37.33 -21.40 8.10
C ASP A 739 36.17 -22.36 7.81
N LEU A 740 35.37 -22.12 6.76
CA LEU A 740 34.20 -22.95 6.42
C LEU A 740 34.51 -24.20 5.59
N VAL A 741 35.80 -24.48 5.35
CA VAL A 741 36.24 -25.68 4.60
C VAL A 741 36.07 -26.92 5.49
N GLU A 742 35.44 -27.98 4.98
CA GLU A 742 35.20 -29.24 5.68
C GLU A 742 36.52 -30.00 5.96
N ALA A 743 37.25 -29.58 6.98
CA ALA A 743 38.36 -30.34 7.52
C ALA A 743 37.82 -31.35 8.55
N SER A 744 37.67 -32.60 8.14
CA SER A 744 37.64 -33.79 9.00
C SER A 744 36.64 -33.77 10.18
N GLY A 745 35.35 -34.02 9.91
CA GLY A 745 34.39 -34.60 10.86
C GLY A 745 33.91 -33.74 12.04
N GLU A 746 34.68 -32.74 12.47
CA GLU A 746 34.30 -31.72 13.44
C GLU A 746 34.02 -30.41 12.70
N GLY A 747 32.81 -29.86 12.84
CA GLY A 747 32.45 -28.60 12.20
C GLY A 747 33.31 -27.42 12.69
N PRO A 748 33.45 -26.34 11.90
CA PRO A 748 34.31 -25.21 12.24
C PRO A 748 33.86 -24.52 13.53
N ARG A 749 34.81 -24.27 14.43
CA ARG A 749 34.56 -23.61 15.72
C ARG A 749 34.67 -22.09 15.57
N ALA A 750 33.61 -21.37 15.93
CA ALA A 750 33.59 -19.91 15.90
C ALA A 750 34.72 -19.30 16.75
N LYS A 751 35.37 -18.26 16.21
CA LYS A 751 36.41 -17.49 16.91
C LYS A 751 35.78 -16.67 18.03
N ALA A 752 36.54 -16.36 19.08
CA ALA A 752 36.06 -15.51 20.18
C ALA A 752 35.57 -14.15 19.64
N SER A 753 34.54 -13.55 20.25
CA SER A 753 33.96 -12.27 19.78
C SER A 753 34.95 -11.10 19.79
N SER A 754 36.02 -11.19 20.58
CA SER A 754 37.12 -10.23 20.61
C SER A 754 38.08 -10.34 19.42
N ILE A 755 37.98 -11.43 18.63
CA ILE A 755 38.82 -11.65 17.45
C ILE A 755 38.05 -11.19 16.21
N PRO A 756 38.57 -10.16 15.50
CA PRO A 756 38.03 -9.70 14.23
C PRO A 756 37.94 -10.80 13.17
N THR A 757 36.84 -10.81 12.43
CA THR A 757 36.62 -11.66 11.25
C THR A 757 35.84 -10.91 10.18
N GLN A 758 35.72 -11.51 9.00
CA GLN A 758 34.89 -11.01 7.90
C GLN A 758 33.42 -10.80 8.28
N THR A 759 32.88 -11.49 9.30
CA THR A 759 31.48 -11.37 9.74
C THR A 759 31.26 -10.37 10.89
N SER A 760 32.34 -9.76 11.41
CA SER A 760 32.29 -8.92 12.62
C SER A 760 31.32 -7.73 12.51
N VAL A 761 31.28 -7.04 11.37
CA VAL A 761 30.37 -5.89 11.17
C VAL A 761 28.91 -6.33 11.15
N LEU A 762 28.58 -7.39 10.41
CA LEU A 762 27.20 -7.91 10.35
C LEU A 762 26.72 -8.40 11.72
N ARG A 763 27.61 -9.01 12.51
CA ARG A 763 27.31 -9.44 13.89
C ARG A 763 27.04 -8.26 14.81
N LEU A 764 27.84 -7.20 14.74
CA LEU A 764 27.61 -5.96 15.49
C LEU A 764 26.24 -5.35 15.16
N LEU A 765 25.86 -5.34 13.88
CA LEU A 765 24.54 -4.87 13.47
C LEU A 765 23.42 -5.82 13.93
N ALA A 766 23.65 -7.13 13.90
CA ALA A 766 22.73 -8.14 14.41
C ALA A 766 22.41 -7.95 15.90
N ASP A 767 23.42 -7.65 16.72
CA ASP A 767 23.26 -7.45 18.16
C ASP A 767 22.38 -6.23 18.48
N SER A 768 22.46 -5.18 17.66
CA SER A 768 21.65 -3.96 17.81
C SER A 768 20.27 -4.01 17.16
N LEU A 769 20.01 -5.01 16.31
CA LEU A 769 18.85 -5.05 15.42
C LEU A 769 17.51 -5.05 16.17
N PRO A 770 17.29 -5.83 17.25
CA PRO A 770 16.00 -5.81 17.96
C PRO A 770 15.62 -4.42 18.47
N LEU A 771 16.59 -3.69 19.02
CA LEU A 771 16.40 -2.32 19.51
C LEU A 771 16.08 -1.36 18.36
N ARG A 772 16.76 -1.49 17.22
CA ARG A 772 16.48 -0.68 16.03
C ARG A 772 15.11 -0.95 15.43
N LEU A 773 14.64 -2.20 15.43
CA LEU A 773 13.29 -2.57 15.03
C LEU A 773 12.23 -1.94 15.96
N GLU A 774 12.46 -1.95 17.28
CA GLU A 774 11.59 -1.26 18.25
C GLU A 774 11.58 0.26 17.98
N ALA A 775 12.76 0.87 17.85
CA ALA A 775 12.89 2.30 17.59
C ALA A 775 12.18 2.72 16.30
N THR A 776 12.32 1.99 15.19
CA THR A 776 11.63 2.33 13.93
C THR A 776 10.11 2.28 14.07
N ARG A 777 9.55 1.33 14.82
CA ARG A 777 8.11 1.28 15.10
C ARG A 777 7.64 2.51 15.87
N VAL A 778 8.39 2.91 16.89
CA VAL A 778 8.10 4.09 17.71
C VAL A 778 8.21 5.37 16.88
N ILE A 779 9.26 5.50 16.06
CA ILE A 779 9.48 6.66 15.17
C ILE A 779 8.36 6.79 14.13
N ASN A 780 7.91 5.68 13.56
CA ASN A 780 6.94 5.65 12.45
C ASN A 780 5.50 5.32 12.89
N ASN A 781 5.18 5.39 14.18
CA ASN A 781 3.81 5.23 14.65
C ASN A 781 2.95 6.42 14.19
N LEU A 782 1.88 6.14 13.45
CA LEU A 782 0.97 7.15 12.90
C LEU A 782 -0.21 7.47 13.82
N GLN A 783 -0.46 6.69 14.86
CA GLN A 783 -1.62 6.87 15.75
C GLN A 783 -1.22 7.65 17.00
N ASP A 784 -0.10 7.26 17.62
CA ASP A 784 0.32 7.80 18.92
C ASP A 784 1.68 8.53 18.83
N LYS A 785 1.77 9.70 19.45
CA LYS A 785 3.06 10.36 19.71
C LYS A 785 3.82 9.57 20.78
N PRO A 786 5.09 9.19 20.55
CA PRO A 786 5.87 8.55 21.60
C PRO A 786 6.08 9.51 22.77
N SER A 787 5.91 9.03 24.00
CA SER A 787 6.16 9.84 25.19
C SER A 787 7.64 10.25 25.27
N TYR A 788 7.92 11.37 25.95
CA TYR A 788 9.30 11.82 26.07
C TYR A 788 10.17 10.81 26.85
N ASP A 789 9.62 10.18 27.89
CA ASP A 789 10.31 9.13 28.65
C ASP A 789 10.66 7.91 27.78
N GLN A 790 9.76 7.52 26.86
CA GLN A 790 10.03 6.43 25.92
C GLN A 790 11.16 6.80 24.95
N VAL A 791 11.18 8.04 24.47
CA VAL A 791 12.26 8.58 23.63
C VAL A 791 13.59 8.61 24.38
N LEU A 792 13.60 9.03 25.65
CA LEU A 792 14.81 9.05 26.47
C LEU A 792 15.36 7.65 26.73
N ARG A 793 14.50 6.68 27.10
CA ARG A 793 14.90 5.28 27.33
C ARG A 793 15.54 4.69 26.07
N LEU A 794 14.80 4.69 24.96
CA LEU A 794 15.28 4.12 23.69
C LEU A 794 16.50 4.86 23.15
N GLY A 795 16.54 6.19 23.31
CA GLY A 795 17.68 7.02 22.93
C GLY A 795 18.95 6.66 23.69
N ASN A 796 18.86 6.44 25.00
CA ASN A 796 19.99 6.05 25.83
C ASN A 796 20.52 4.66 25.45
N ASP A 797 19.62 3.71 25.21
CA ASP A 797 19.97 2.35 24.79
C ASP A 797 20.66 2.38 23.41
N LEU A 798 20.10 3.12 22.45
CA LEU A 798 20.69 3.30 21.12
C LEU A 798 22.06 3.99 21.19
N ALA A 799 22.21 5.01 22.03
CA ALA A 799 23.48 5.71 22.20
C ALA A 799 24.55 4.80 22.82
N SER A 800 24.15 3.88 23.72
CA SER A 800 25.04 2.85 24.25
C SER A 800 25.53 1.90 23.16
N VAL A 801 24.61 1.45 22.30
CA VAL A 801 24.94 0.64 21.12
C VAL A 801 25.89 1.36 20.18
N CYS A 802 25.63 2.62 19.81
CA CYS A 802 26.50 3.41 18.94
C CYS A 802 27.91 3.53 19.53
N ARG A 803 28.03 3.84 20.83
CA ARG A 803 29.34 3.91 21.52
C ARG A 803 30.07 2.56 21.50
N GLY A 804 29.37 1.48 21.82
CA GLY A 804 29.95 0.13 21.79
C GLY A 804 30.42 -0.25 20.39
N ALA A 805 29.63 0.06 19.37
CA ALA A 805 29.98 -0.16 17.97
C ALA A 805 31.20 0.65 17.56
N ARG A 806 31.28 1.92 17.94
CA ARG A 806 32.42 2.80 17.66
C ARG A 806 33.70 2.27 18.29
N ILE A 807 33.65 1.87 19.57
CA ILE A 807 34.80 1.25 20.26
C ILE A 807 35.23 -0.04 19.56
N PHE A 808 34.28 -0.90 19.21
CA PHE A 808 34.59 -2.17 18.54
C PHE A 808 35.21 -1.93 17.16
N VAL A 809 34.66 -1.00 16.37
CA VAL A 809 35.26 -0.62 15.10
C VAL A 809 36.65 -0.04 15.33
N ASP A 810 36.85 0.91 16.25
CA ASP A 810 38.17 1.48 16.53
C ASP A 810 39.20 0.39 16.94
N GLN A 811 38.77 -0.63 17.69
CA GLN A 811 39.61 -1.79 18.00
C GLN A 811 39.98 -2.59 16.74
N LEU A 812 39.01 -2.87 15.86
CA LEU A 812 39.26 -3.48 14.54
C LEU A 812 40.31 -2.69 13.76
N MET A 813 40.23 -1.35 13.81
CA MET A 813 41.09 -0.43 13.07
C MET A 813 42.55 -0.47 13.58
N SER A 814 42.74 -0.72 14.87
CA SER A 814 44.06 -0.74 15.53
C SER A 814 44.88 -2.01 15.25
N THR A 815 44.24 -3.11 14.88
CA THR A 815 44.88 -4.44 14.68
C THR A 815 45.40 -4.71 13.27
N GLU A 816 45.04 -3.89 12.27
CA GLU A 816 45.47 -4.06 10.86
C GLU A 816 46.58 -3.06 10.48
N HIS A 817 47.79 -3.56 10.18
CA HIS A 817 48.99 -2.74 9.95
C HIS A 817 49.22 -2.26 8.49
N ASP A 818 48.40 -2.68 7.51
CA ASP A 818 48.66 -2.37 6.09
C ASP A 818 47.98 -1.07 5.62
N MET A 819 48.68 -0.22 4.86
CA MET A 819 48.14 1.03 4.32
C MET A 819 47.04 0.81 3.27
N SER A 820 47.09 -0.29 2.50
CA SER A 820 46.06 -0.63 1.51
C SER A 820 44.68 -0.90 2.15
N THR A 821 44.67 -1.27 3.43
CA THR A 821 43.45 -1.54 4.20
C THR A 821 42.82 -0.28 4.79
N HIS A 822 43.49 0.90 4.75
CA HIS A 822 42.99 2.11 5.42
C HIS A 822 41.63 2.59 4.87
N GLN A 823 41.42 2.48 3.56
CA GLN A 823 40.18 2.94 2.92
C GLN A 823 39.00 2.01 3.20
N THR A 824 39.21 0.68 3.10
CA THR A 824 38.24 -0.35 3.53
C THR A 824 37.87 -0.21 5.00
N ARG A 825 38.86 0.06 5.84
CA ARG A 825 38.72 0.32 7.27
C ARG A 825 37.81 1.51 7.54
N ARG A 826 38.11 2.66 6.93
CA ARG A 826 37.29 3.87 7.05
C ARG A 826 35.86 3.65 6.54
N PHE A 827 35.70 2.90 5.45
CA PHE A 827 34.39 2.56 4.92
C PHE A 827 33.52 1.78 5.93
N LYS A 828 34.08 0.76 6.60
CA LYS A 828 33.36 -0.01 7.65
C LYS A 828 32.89 0.90 8.79
N TYR A 829 33.75 1.82 9.22
CA TYR A 829 33.41 2.80 10.25
C TYR A 829 32.25 3.70 9.79
N SER A 830 32.40 4.35 8.63
CA SER A 830 31.38 5.23 8.07
C SER A 830 30.06 4.50 7.83
N PHE A 831 30.12 3.22 7.45
CA PHE A 831 28.96 2.36 7.30
C PHE A 831 28.22 2.14 8.62
N CYS A 832 28.92 1.70 9.67
CA CYS A 832 28.31 1.49 10.99
C CYS A 832 27.76 2.79 11.57
N GLU A 833 28.52 3.88 11.49
CA GLU A 833 28.12 5.20 11.99
C GLU A 833 26.83 5.67 11.30
N HIS A 834 26.77 5.59 9.98
CA HIS A 834 25.57 5.92 9.22
C HIS A 834 24.37 5.03 9.63
N TYR A 835 24.57 3.72 9.75
CA TYR A 835 23.47 2.76 9.98
C TYR A 835 22.92 2.80 11.39
N LEU A 836 23.68 3.30 12.37
CA LEU A 836 23.25 3.38 13.76
C LEU A 836 22.78 4.79 14.14
N SER A 837 23.56 5.83 13.82
CA SER A 837 23.31 7.20 14.30
C SER A 837 22.06 7.84 13.68
N ARG A 838 21.59 7.31 12.55
CA ARG A 838 20.29 7.66 11.94
C ARG A 838 19.09 7.45 12.83
N PHE A 839 19.12 6.41 13.65
CA PHE A 839 18.01 6.06 14.54
C PHE A 839 17.92 7.07 15.68
N LEU A 840 19.07 7.45 16.26
CA LEU A 840 19.16 8.50 17.28
C LEU A 840 18.64 9.84 16.77
N LEU A 841 19.12 10.26 15.59
CA LEU A 841 18.67 11.50 14.98
C LEU A 841 17.15 11.49 14.78
N SER A 842 16.61 10.44 14.16
CA SER A 842 15.18 10.35 13.83
C SER A 842 14.28 10.25 15.06
N LEU A 843 14.72 9.57 16.12
CA LEU A 843 13.98 9.41 17.37
C LEU A 843 13.88 10.71 18.17
N HIS A 844 15.00 11.44 18.29
CA HIS A 844 15.05 12.66 19.09
C HIS A 844 14.57 13.91 18.32
N TYR A 845 14.57 13.87 16.99
CA TYR A 845 14.26 15.02 16.14
C TYR A 845 12.98 15.78 16.53
N PRO A 846 11.80 15.12 16.72
CA PRO A 846 10.55 15.84 17.01
C PRO A 846 10.57 16.61 18.33
N TYR A 847 11.41 16.21 19.28
CA TYR A 847 11.61 16.87 20.57
C TYR A 847 12.75 17.89 20.52
N ALA A 848 13.82 17.60 19.77
CA ALA A 848 14.96 18.51 19.60
C ALA A 848 14.53 19.87 19.02
N ILE A 849 13.70 19.87 17.97
CA ILE A 849 13.14 21.09 17.37
C ILE A 849 12.28 21.91 18.35
N GLN A 850 11.63 21.26 19.34
CA GLN A 850 10.82 21.93 20.36
C GLN A 850 11.66 22.54 21.49
N GLY A 851 12.93 22.16 21.63
CA GLY A 851 13.76 22.59 22.76
C GLY A 851 14.02 24.10 22.84
N LYS A 852 13.87 24.82 21.72
CA LYS A 852 13.94 26.30 21.70
C LYS A 852 12.79 26.93 22.50
N ARG A 853 11.61 26.31 22.49
CA ARG A 853 10.41 26.76 23.20
C ARG A 853 10.29 26.12 24.59
N ASN A 854 10.83 24.92 24.77
CA ASN A 854 10.72 24.16 26.01
C ASN A 854 12.08 23.57 26.46
N PRO A 855 12.70 24.13 27.52
CA PRO A 855 13.97 23.66 28.05
C PRO A 855 14.01 22.18 28.49
N LEU A 856 12.86 21.54 28.72
CA LEU A 856 12.80 20.11 29.06
C LEU A 856 13.41 19.23 27.96
N TYR A 857 13.44 19.71 26.70
CA TYR A 857 13.94 18.94 25.56
C TYR A 857 15.40 19.22 25.19
N SER A 858 16.16 19.93 26.03
CA SER A 858 17.58 20.25 25.76
C SER A 858 18.47 19.02 25.61
N TYR A 859 18.13 17.90 26.27
CA TYR A 859 18.85 16.64 26.05
C TYR A 859 18.69 16.14 24.62
N SER A 860 17.46 16.15 24.07
CA SER A 860 17.21 15.76 22.68
C SER A 860 17.90 16.68 21.70
N GLN A 861 17.97 17.98 21.97
CA GLN A 861 18.73 18.93 21.15
C GLN A 861 20.20 18.52 21.03
N LYS A 862 20.82 18.23 22.18
CA LYS A 862 22.22 17.80 22.22
C LYS A 862 22.45 16.50 21.45
N VAL A 863 21.63 15.47 21.72
CA VAL A 863 21.76 14.15 21.05
C VAL A 863 21.53 14.26 19.54
N SER A 864 20.53 15.03 19.10
CA SER A 864 20.28 15.25 17.67
C SER A 864 21.41 16.03 17.00
N LEU A 865 22.00 17.02 17.67
CA LEU A 865 23.15 17.77 17.14
C LEU A 865 24.39 16.88 17.02
N GLU A 866 24.72 16.10 18.04
CA GLU A 866 25.84 15.15 18.01
C GLU A 866 25.68 14.14 16.86
N ALA A 867 24.50 13.51 16.75
CA ALA A 867 24.20 12.60 15.65
C ALA A 867 24.27 13.28 14.28
N ALA A 868 23.81 14.52 14.15
CA ALA A 868 23.90 15.29 12.90
C ALA A 868 25.36 15.56 12.50
N LEU A 869 26.23 15.89 13.46
CA LEU A 869 27.65 16.13 13.22
C LEU A 869 28.39 14.84 12.83
N ASP A 870 28.13 13.73 13.53
CA ASP A 870 28.69 12.42 13.15
C ASP A 870 28.29 12.05 11.71
N LEU A 871 27.05 12.32 11.30
CA LEU A 871 26.57 12.07 9.93
C LEU A 871 27.17 13.00 8.88
N VAL A 872 27.45 14.26 9.21
CA VAL A 872 28.17 15.19 8.30
C VAL A 872 29.64 14.81 8.17
N SER A 873 30.25 14.26 9.23
CA SER A 873 31.64 13.78 9.20
C SER A 873 31.88 12.66 8.19
N LEU A 874 30.82 11.95 7.77
CA LEU A 874 30.89 10.94 6.71
C LEU A 874 31.37 11.51 5.36
N LEU A 875 31.23 12.82 5.15
CA LEU A 875 31.74 13.50 3.96
C LEU A 875 33.27 13.52 3.89
N GLU A 876 33.95 13.25 5.01
CA GLU A 876 35.41 13.18 5.09
C GLU A 876 35.97 11.80 4.73
N ASP A 877 35.12 10.79 4.56
CA ASP A 877 35.50 9.50 3.97
C ASP A 877 35.32 9.57 2.46
N GLU A 878 36.41 9.41 1.70
CA GLU A 878 36.37 9.55 0.26
C GLU A 878 35.41 8.56 -0.43
N LEU A 879 35.42 7.27 -0.04
CA LEU A 879 34.54 6.27 -0.66
C LEU A 879 33.09 6.53 -0.24
N TYR A 880 32.88 6.83 1.04
CA TYR A 880 31.54 7.09 1.55
C TYR A 880 30.96 8.38 1.00
N ARG A 881 31.77 9.43 0.82
CA ARG A 881 31.36 10.68 0.17
C ARG A 881 30.89 10.42 -1.27
N ARG A 882 31.61 9.62 -2.06
CA ARG A 882 31.19 9.24 -3.42
C ARG A 882 29.85 8.50 -3.40
N LEU A 883 29.67 7.58 -2.45
CA LEU A 883 28.41 6.88 -2.22
C LEU A 883 27.26 7.83 -1.84
N LEU A 884 27.52 8.78 -0.94
CA LEU A 884 26.54 9.82 -0.58
C LEU A 884 26.19 10.64 -1.82
N LEU A 885 27.15 11.13 -2.60
CA LEU A 885 26.91 11.95 -3.79
C LEU A 885 26.05 11.26 -4.87
N SER A 886 26.25 9.96 -5.06
CA SER A 886 25.64 9.17 -6.14
C SER A 886 24.40 8.39 -5.73
N GLY A 887 24.20 8.13 -4.44
CA GLY A 887 23.13 7.32 -3.90
C GLY A 887 21.79 8.03 -3.72
N GLY A 888 20.72 7.23 -3.61
CA GLY A 888 19.34 7.63 -3.34
C GLY A 888 18.81 7.05 -2.02
N GLY A 889 17.58 7.41 -1.66
CA GLY A 889 16.98 7.05 -0.36
C GLY A 889 17.87 7.48 0.80
N MET A 890 18.20 6.54 1.69
CA MET A 890 19.01 6.83 2.88
C MET A 890 20.35 7.53 2.64
N TYR A 891 21.02 7.28 1.50
CA TYR A 891 22.30 7.94 1.18
C TYR A 891 22.11 9.41 0.76
N ARG A 892 20.94 9.75 0.22
CA ARG A 892 20.58 11.14 -0.13
C ARG A 892 20.09 11.90 1.09
N ASP A 893 19.19 11.29 1.83
CA ASP A 893 18.31 11.99 2.76
C ASP A 893 18.98 12.32 4.10
N ILE A 894 20.04 11.58 4.46
CA ILE A 894 20.60 11.71 5.80
C ILE A 894 21.36 13.01 6.05
N VAL A 895 22.18 13.45 5.09
CA VAL A 895 22.94 14.70 5.22
C VAL A 895 21.98 15.90 5.25
N THR A 896 20.88 15.83 4.49
CA THR A 896 19.83 16.86 4.50
C THR A 896 19.16 16.99 5.86
N ARG A 897 18.87 15.88 6.54
CA ARG A 897 18.32 15.92 7.92
C ARG A 897 19.32 16.50 8.92
N GLY A 898 20.59 16.09 8.84
CA GLY A 898 21.65 16.64 9.70
C GLY A 898 21.82 18.15 9.50
N ALA A 899 21.75 18.60 8.25
CA ALA A 899 21.81 20.02 7.90
C ALA A 899 20.74 20.86 8.61
N VAL A 900 19.49 20.38 8.64
CA VAL A 900 18.38 21.09 9.30
C VAL A 900 18.69 21.35 10.78
N VAL A 901 19.22 20.35 11.50
CA VAL A 901 19.60 20.49 12.91
C VAL A 901 20.75 21.47 13.09
N ILE A 902 21.80 21.37 12.27
CA ILE A 902 22.98 22.25 12.32
C ILE A 902 22.58 23.71 12.08
N PHE A 903 21.80 24.00 11.04
CA PHE A 903 21.36 25.35 10.72
C PHE A 903 20.42 25.92 11.79
N LEU A 904 19.49 25.10 12.32
CA LEU A 904 18.58 25.53 13.38
C LEU A 904 19.33 25.88 14.68
N GLU A 905 20.34 25.09 15.03
CA GLU A 905 21.20 25.36 16.18
C GLU A 905 22.00 26.67 16.00
N LEU A 906 22.62 26.86 14.82
CA LEU A 906 23.35 28.10 14.49
C LEU A 906 22.44 29.34 14.61
N ILE A 907 21.25 29.30 14.03
CA ILE A 907 20.29 30.40 14.08
C ILE A 907 19.86 30.67 15.52
N THR A 908 19.54 29.62 16.29
CA THR A 908 19.11 29.75 17.70
C THR A 908 20.20 30.37 18.56
N GLN A 909 21.47 29.97 18.38
CA GLN A 909 22.61 30.57 19.08
C GLN A 909 22.84 32.04 18.72
N LEU A 910 22.50 32.46 17.50
CA LEU A 910 22.66 33.84 17.03
C LEU A 910 21.53 34.73 17.56
N GLU A 911 20.29 34.25 17.55
CA GLU A 911 19.14 34.99 18.08
C GLU A 911 19.17 35.19 19.60
N ALA A 912 19.72 34.22 20.36
CA ALA A 912 19.83 34.32 21.82
C ALA A 912 20.91 35.31 22.31
N ASN A 913 21.87 35.70 21.46
CA ASN A 913 23.03 36.50 21.86
C ASN A 913 22.94 37.96 21.36
N ASN A 914 22.14 38.80 22.04
CA ASN A 914 21.98 40.23 21.72
C ASN A 914 23.06 41.16 22.31
N SER A 915 24.13 40.65 22.95
CA SER A 915 25.16 41.50 23.58
C SER A 915 26.26 41.93 22.61
N ILE A 916 26.37 43.25 22.39
CA ILE A 916 27.32 43.91 21.47
C ILE A 916 28.79 43.63 21.84
N PHE A 917 29.11 43.42 23.12
CA PHE A 917 30.48 43.33 23.64
C PHE A 917 31.20 41.99 23.42
N SER A 918 30.57 41.00 22.78
CA SER A 918 31.09 39.62 22.68
C SER A 918 31.22 39.05 21.25
N LYS A 919 30.96 39.86 20.21
CA LYS A 919 30.82 39.40 18.81
C LYS A 919 32.01 38.58 18.28
N GLN A 920 33.26 39.00 18.52
CA GLN A 920 34.45 38.34 17.95
C GLN A 920 34.78 37.00 18.66
N ARG A 921 34.62 36.94 19.99
CA ARG A 921 34.82 35.70 20.77
C ARG A 921 33.72 34.68 20.51
N ASN A 922 32.49 35.14 20.29
CA ASN A 922 31.36 34.28 19.95
C ASN A 922 31.43 33.76 18.50
N ARG A 923 32.04 34.50 17.56
CA ARG A 923 32.33 34.00 16.21
C ARG A 923 33.34 32.84 16.24
N ALA A 924 34.46 33.01 16.94
CA ALA A 924 35.48 31.96 17.08
C ALA A 924 34.94 30.67 17.72
N ARG A 925 33.97 30.78 18.66
CA ARG A 925 33.30 29.61 19.27
C ARG A 925 32.39 28.83 18.32
N ARG A 926 31.88 29.48 17.26
CA ARG A 926 30.93 28.87 16.30
C ARG A 926 31.60 28.37 15.03
N GLU A 927 32.88 28.68 14.81
CA GLU A 927 33.58 28.35 13.56
C GLU A 927 33.53 26.86 13.19
N PRO A 928 33.68 25.89 14.13
CA PRO A 928 33.55 24.48 13.76
C PRO A 928 32.18 24.13 13.18
N LEU A 929 31.10 24.62 13.81
CA LEU A 929 29.73 24.38 13.35
C LEU A 929 29.41 25.11 12.04
N LEU A 930 30.02 26.28 11.82
CA LEU A 930 29.95 27.00 10.55
C LEU A 930 30.68 26.24 9.44
N GLU A 931 31.81 25.61 9.75
CA GLU A 931 32.56 24.81 8.77
C GLU A 931 31.75 23.58 8.33
N ASP A 932 31.10 22.88 9.26
CA ASP A 932 30.21 21.77 8.91
C ASP A 932 29.00 22.23 8.10
N ALA A 933 28.44 23.41 8.39
CA ALA A 933 27.39 24.01 7.55
C ALA A 933 27.89 24.34 6.13
N ARG A 934 29.14 24.82 5.97
CA ARG A 934 29.76 25.02 4.64
C ARG A 934 29.98 23.70 3.91
N LYS A 935 30.43 22.64 4.61
CA LYS A 935 30.56 21.29 4.02
C LYS A 935 29.22 20.80 3.47
N VAL A 936 28.11 21.02 4.18
CA VAL A 936 26.75 20.68 3.70
C VAL A 936 26.39 21.44 2.42
N VAL A 937 26.67 22.74 2.36
CA VAL A 937 26.45 23.55 1.15
C VAL A 937 27.26 23.01 -0.02
N GLN A 938 28.54 22.71 0.19
CA GLN A 938 29.40 22.14 -0.84
C GLN A 938 28.90 20.76 -1.28
N TYR A 939 28.51 19.91 -0.34
CA TYR A 939 27.95 18.59 -0.64
C TYR A 939 26.69 18.68 -1.52
N THR A 940 25.75 19.55 -1.18
CA THR A 940 24.52 19.71 -1.97
C THR A 940 24.79 20.27 -3.37
N HIS A 941 25.82 21.10 -3.53
CA HIS A 941 26.32 21.54 -4.83
C HIS A 941 26.95 20.38 -5.64
N ASP A 942 27.83 19.61 -5.02
CA ASP A 942 28.52 18.49 -5.65
C ASP A 942 27.55 17.36 -6.05
N ARG A 943 26.47 17.17 -5.28
CA ARG A 943 25.38 16.26 -5.64
C ARG A 943 24.73 16.65 -6.95
N LEU A 944 24.49 17.95 -7.18
CA LEU A 944 23.95 18.44 -8.45
C LEU A 944 24.87 17.99 -9.56
N TRP A 945 26.15 18.35 -9.53
CA TRP A 945 27.16 17.90 -10.52
C TRP A 945 27.25 16.39 -10.71
N SER A 946 26.96 15.62 -9.66
CA SER A 946 26.92 14.16 -9.69
C SER A 946 25.63 13.59 -10.31
N GLY A 947 24.75 14.43 -10.86
CA GLY A 947 23.52 14.05 -11.57
C GLY A 947 22.23 14.19 -10.77
N GLU A 948 22.23 14.87 -9.62
CA GLU A 948 20.98 15.21 -8.91
C GLU A 948 20.23 16.27 -9.71
N THR A 949 18.98 15.99 -10.02
CA THR A 949 18.13 16.88 -10.82
C THR A 949 17.21 17.74 -9.96
N ASN A 950 17.05 17.38 -8.68
CA ASN A 950 16.27 18.16 -7.73
C ASN A 950 17.12 19.27 -7.09
N VAL A 951 16.82 20.52 -7.46
CA VAL A 951 17.56 21.72 -7.03
C VAL A 951 17.27 22.15 -5.59
N ARG A 952 16.24 21.61 -4.93
CA ARG A 952 15.74 22.09 -3.64
C ARG A 952 16.73 21.92 -2.50
N GLY A 953 17.48 20.81 -2.47
CA GLY A 953 18.47 20.56 -1.42
C GLY A 953 19.57 21.62 -1.39
N TYR A 954 20.09 22.00 -2.56
CA TYR A 954 21.09 23.06 -2.69
C TYR A 954 20.52 24.45 -2.38
N LEU A 955 19.30 24.74 -2.84
CA LEU A 955 18.61 25.99 -2.50
C LEU A 955 18.43 26.13 -0.99
N PHE A 956 17.99 25.06 -0.32
CA PHE A 956 17.86 25.00 1.14
C PHE A 956 19.17 25.32 1.85
N ALA A 957 20.23 24.60 1.55
CA ALA A 957 21.51 24.80 2.21
C ALA A 957 22.05 26.23 1.98
N ARG A 958 21.94 26.76 0.75
CA ARG A 958 22.40 28.13 0.42
C ARG A 958 21.58 29.22 1.11
N MET A 959 20.26 29.10 1.12
CA MET A 959 19.39 30.05 1.79
C MET A 959 19.60 30.04 3.31
N ALA A 960 19.71 28.85 3.91
CA ALA A 960 19.97 28.72 5.34
C ALA A 960 21.35 29.28 5.73
N MET A 961 22.37 29.03 4.91
CA MET A 961 23.71 29.62 5.11
C MET A 961 23.67 31.15 5.00
N ALA A 962 22.99 31.70 4.00
CA ALA A 962 22.87 33.16 3.83
C ALA A 962 22.14 33.82 5.01
N GLN A 963 21.13 33.15 5.59
CA GLN A 963 20.49 33.61 6.82
C GLN A 963 21.46 33.63 8.00
N VAL A 964 22.26 32.57 8.18
CA VAL A 964 23.28 32.49 9.24
C VAL A 964 24.34 33.59 9.07
N GLU A 965 24.84 33.80 7.86
CA GLU A 965 25.82 34.84 7.53
C GLU A 965 25.26 36.25 7.79
N ALA A 966 24.03 36.53 7.36
CA ALA A 966 23.37 37.81 7.62
C ALA A 966 23.20 38.07 9.12
N LEU A 967 22.76 37.07 9.90
CA LEU A 967 22.63 37.18 11.35
C LEU A 967 23.98 37.39 12.05
N LEU A 968 25.05 36.75 11.58
CA LEU A 968 26.42 36.95 12.08
C LEU A 968 26.91 38.39 11.86
N ASP A 969 26.62 38.95 10.69
CA ASP A 969 27.05 40.29 10.29
C ASP A 969 26.09 41.41 10.75
N GLY A 970 24.92 41.04 11.32
CA GLY A 970 23.89 41.98 11.76
C GLY A 970 23.12 42.63 10.61
N LEU A 971 23.06 41.96 9.45
CA LEU A 971 22.36 42.39 8.25
C LEU A 971 20.92 41.82 8.20
N PRO A 972 20.00 42.43 7.42
CA PRO A 972 18.65 41.91 7.24
C PRO A 972 18.65 40.52 6.57
N ALA A 973 18.24 39.49 7.32
CA ALA A 973 18.24 38.11 6.84
C ALA A 973 17.33 37.88 5.60
N LYS A 974 16.19 38.58 5.50
CA LYS A 974 15.24 38.41 4.39
C LYS A 974 15.90 38.71 3.04
N GLU A 975 16.62 39.82 2.92
CA GLU A 975 17.28 40.23 1.67
C GLU A 975 18.41 39.29 1.28
N ALA A 976 19.22 38.87 2.25
CA ALA A 976 20.30 37.91 2.02
C ALA A 976 19.78 36.56 1.50
N VAL A 977 18.67 36.06 2.07
CA VAL A 977 18.02 34.82 1.64
C VAL A 977 17.48 34.92 0.20
N ILE A 978 16.79 36.00 -0.14
CA ILE A 978 16.25 36.23 -1.50
C ILE A 978 17.38 36.28 -2.53
N ASN A 979 18.45 37.02 -2.23
CA ASN A 979 19.61 37.14 -3.11
C ASN A 979 20.31 35.78 -3.31
N ALA A 980 20.49 35.03 -2.23
CA ALA A 980 21.08 33.70 -2.28
C ALA A 980 20.23 32.71 -3.10
N ALA A 981 18.90 32.76 -2.99
CA ALA A 981 17.99 31.94 -3.79
C ALA A 981 18.16 32.22 -5.29
N SER A 982 18.12 33.50 -5.70
CA SER A 982 18.27 33.92 -7.10
C SER A 982 19.63 33.53 -7.70
N GLN A 983 20.72 33.75 -6.96
CA GLN A 983 22.06 33.34 -7.40
C GLN A 983 22.17 31.82 -7.54
N SER A 984 21.65 31.08 -6.56
CA SER A 984 21.72 29.61 -6.55
C SER A 984 20.90 29.00 -7.68
N LEU A 985 19.74 29.57 -8.03
CA LEU A 985 18.95 29.12 -9.19
C LEU A 985 19.69 29.31 -10.52
N THR A 986 20.50 30.36 -10.63
CA THR A 986 21.35 30.57 -11.82
C THR A 986 22.40 29.46 -11.94
N VAL A 987 23.04 29.10 -10.82
CA VAL A 987 23.99 27.98 -10.76
C VAL A 987 23.31 26.66 -11.10
N CYS A 988 22.16 26.37 -10.48
CA CYS A 988 21.37 25.15 -10.76
C CYS A 988 21.02 25.02 -12.24
N ARG A 989 20.52 26.11 -12.85
CA ARG A 989 20.16 26.12 -14.28
C ARG A 989 21.36 25.79 -15.15
N HIS A 990 22.51 26.41 -14.90
CA HIS A 990 23.73 26.15 -15.67
C HIS A 990 24.17 24.68 -15.60
N ILE A 991 24.14 24.09 -14.40
CA ILE A 991 24.48 22.68 -14.19
C ILE A 991 23.51 21.76 -14.96
N LEU A 992 22.21 22.00 -14.84
CA LEU A 992 21.18 21.21 -15.54
C LEU A 992 21.28 21.35 -17.07
N GLU A 993 21.57 22.55 -17.59
CA GLU A 993 21.83 22.78 -19.02
C GLU A 993 23.04 21.97 -19.50
N SER A 994 24.12 21.92 -18.71
CA SER A 994 25.31 21.11 -19.02
C SER A 994 24.97 19.60 -19.08
N MET A 995 24.16 19.10 -18.15
CA MET A 995 23.77 17.68 -18.13
C MET A 995 22.89 17.30 -19.32
N ALA A 996 21.96 18.18 -19.68
CA ALA A 996 21.10 17.98 -20.86
C ALA A 996 21.94 17.93 -22.14
N ALA A 997 22.98 18.77 -22.25
CA ALA A 997 23.90 18.78 -23.39
C ALA A 997 24.76 17.51 -23.49
N SER A 998 25.29 17.00 -22.37
CA SER A 998 26.10 15.77 -22.36
C SER A 998 25.30 14.51 -22.69
N SER A 999 24.00 14.49 -22.40
CA SER A 999 23.15 13.33 -22.67
C SER A 999 22.79 13.18 -24.16
N LEU A 1000 22.83 14.29 -24.92
CA LEU A 1000 22.59 14.33 -26.37
C LEU A 1000 23.77 13.78 -27.20
N SER A 1001 25.00 13.76 -26.67
CA SER A 1001 26.18 13.29 -27.40
C SER A 1001 26.40 11.77 -27.34
N THR A 1002 25.73 11.06 -26.44
CA THR A 1002 25.90 9.62 -26.17
C THR A 1002 24.84 8.70 -26.82
N SER A 1003 23.96 9.21 -27.68
CA SER A 1003 22.92 8.38 -28.32
C SER A 1003 23.50 7.45 -29.40
N ALA A 1004 23.93 6.25 -29.00
CA ALA A 1004 24.16 5.15 -29.93
C ALA A 1004 22.82 4.63 -30.48
N SER A 1005 22.79 4.27 -31.76
CA SER A 1005 21.61 3.75 -32.45
C SER A 1005 21.01 2.52 -31.75
N PRO A 1006 19.67 2.40 -31.66
CA PRO A 1006 19.03 1.22 -31.07
C PRO A 1006 19.33 -0.03 -31.92
N PRO A 1007 19.61 -1.20 -31.29
CA PRO A 1007 19.86 -2.43 -32.03
C PRO A 1007 18.58 -2.95 -32.71
N ASP A 1008 18.79 -3.62 -33.84
CA ASP A 1008 17.77 -4.15 -34.76
C ASP A 1008 16.95 -5.29 -34.12
N ILE A 1009 15.62 -5.14 -34.06
CA ILE A 1009 14.67 -6.00 -33.32
C ILE A 1009 14.16 -7.18 -34.20
N ALA A 1010 14.82 -7.47 -35.32
CA ALA A 1010 14.31 -8.45 -36.30
C ALA A 1010 14.76 -9.92 -36.09
N SER A 1011 15.58 -10.26 -35.08
CA SER A 1011 16.19 -11.60 -34.98
C SER A 1011 15.65 -12.54 -33.88
N TRP A 1012 14.52 -12.23 -33.26
CA TRP A 1012 13.93 -13.08 -32.21
C TRP A 1012 12.91 -14.04 -32.83
N THR A 1013 13.23 -15.34 -32.80
CA THR A 1013 12.33 -16.42 -33.21
C THR A 1013 11.19 -16.58 -32.20
N TYR A 1014 9.99 -16.86 -32.72
CA TYR A 1014 8.73 -17.01 -31.98
C TYR A 1014 8.86 -17.95 -30.77
N GLY A 1015 8.78 -17.40 -29.56
CA GLY A 1015 8.82 -18.15 -28.29
C GLY A 1015 8.82 -17.26 -27.05
N ASP A 1016 9.51 -16.11 -27.10
CA ASP A 1016 9.62 -15.18 -25.98
C ASP A 1016 9.42 -13.74 -26.47
N MET A 1017 8.17 -13.25 -26.44
CA MET A 1017 7.87 -11.83 -26.59
C MET A 1017 6.81 -11.42 -25.59
N VAL A 1018 7.25 -10.88 -24.46
CA VAL A 1018 6.42 -9.99 -23.65
C VAL A 1018 6.40 -8.64 -24.37
N ALA A 1019 5.25 -8.25 -24.90
CA ALA A 1019 5.04 -6.93 -25.46
C ALA A 1019 5.31 -5.87 -24.38
N MET A 1020 6.24 -4.95 -24.62
CA MET A 1020 6.33 -3.70 -23.88
C MET A 1020 5.04 -2.90 -24.14
N PRO A 1021 4.35 -2.35 -23.13
CA PRO A 1021 3.13 -1.58 -23.34
C PRO A 1021 3.45 -0.33 -24.16
N THR A 1022 2.71 -0.13 -25.26
CA THR A 1022 2.71 1.11 -26.02
C THR A 1022 1.85 2.16 -25.32
N VAL A 1023 2.55 3.01 -24.58
CA VAL A 1023 2.27 4.38 -24.14
C VAL A 1023 0.93 5.00 -24.62
N ALA A 1024 -0.01 5.10 -23.68
CA ALA A 1024 -0.78 6.33 -23.44
C ALA A 1024 -0.94 6.65 -21.93
N ASP A 1025 -0.28 5.88 -21.04
CA ASP A 1025 -0.07 6.22 -19.63
C ASP A 1025 1.23 7.04 -19.51
N THR A 1026 1.17 8.30 -19.93
CA THR A 1026 2.29 9.25 -19.79
C THR A 1026 2.39 9.90 -18.42
N ASP A 1027 1.46 9.62 -17.50
CA ASP A 1027 1.46 10.21 -16.15
C ASP A 1027 1.99 9.29 -15.05
N LEU A 1028 2.44 8.08 -15.40
CA LEU A 1028 3.23 7.24 -14.49
C LEU A 1028 4.70 7.75 -14.32
N ASP A 1029 4.94 9.05 -14.46
CA ASP A 1029 6.20 9.73 -14.11
C ASP A 1029 6.35 9.88 -12.57
N PHE A 1030 5.84 8.91 -11.78
CA PHE A 1030 5.94 8.84 -10.31
C PHE A 1030 7.36 8.54 -9.79
N LEU A 1031 8.29 8.15 -10.68
CA LEU A 1031 9.61 7.59 -10.34
C LEU A 1031 10.73 8.63 -10.22
N SER A 1032 10.34 9.90 -10.26
CA SER A 1032 11.19 11.07 -10.19
C SER A 1032 11.00 11.74 -8.83
N SER A 1033 12.10 12.07 -8.15
CA SER A 1033 12.15 12.90 -6.93
C SER A 1033 11.53 14.32 -7.12
N GLU A 1034 10.88 14.60 -8.26
CA GLU A 1034 10.15 15.83 -8.56
C GLU A 1034 8.69 15.80 -8.13
N ASN A 1035 8.14 14.66 -7.72
CA ASN A 1035 6.72 14.54 -7.34
C ASN A 1035 6.38 15.08 -5.95
N ILE A 1036 7.06 16.14 -5.53
CA ILE A 1036 6.75 16.84 -4.30
C ILE A 1036 6.17 18.20 -4.69
N ASN A 1037 4.86 18.34 -4.44
CA ASN A 1037 4.19 19.64 -4.44
C ASN A 1037 4.71 20.43 -3.23
N PHE A 1038 5.69 21.30 -3.47
CA PHE A 1038 5.96 22.47 -2.64
C PHE A 1038 5.68 23.63 -3.57
N ASP A 1039 4.40 23.82 -3.84
CA ASP A 1039 3.92 25.09 -4.32
C ASP A 1039 3.86 25.99 -3.08
N LEU A 1040 4.64 27.07 -3.06
CA LEU A 1040 4.50 28.12 -2.04
C LEU A 1040 3.15 28.85 -2.17
N SER A 1041 2.30 28.42 -3.12
CA SER A 1041 0.90 28.78 -3.27
C SER A 1041 -0.09 27.62 -3.08
N ASP A 1042 0.32 26.43 -2.57
CA ASP A 1042 -0.62 25.35 -2.24
C ASP A 1042 -1.43 25.69 -0.97
N PRO A 1043 -2.76 25.91 -1.04
CA PRO A 1043 -3.58 26.18 0.14
C PRO A 1043 -3.60 25.01 1.15
N TYR A 1044 -3.20 23.79 0.76
CA TYR A 1044 -3.10 22.66 1.70
C TYR A 1044 -1.94 22.80 2.71
N PHE A 1045 -0.88 23.54 2.38
CA PHE A 1045 0.21 23.83 3.31
C PHE A 1045 -0.22 24.84 4.39
N VAL A 1046 -1.14 25.75 4.03
CA VAL A 1046 -1.72 26.76 4.94
C VAL A 1046 -2.80 26.15 5.84
N GLN A 1047 -3.59 25.20 5.34
CA GLN A 1047 -4.70 24.61 6.11
C GLN A 1047 -4.28 23.66 7.24
N GLN A 1048 -3.13 22.96 7.14
CA GLN A 1048 -2.65 22.13 8.25
C GLN A 1048 -2.06 22.94 9.42
N TRP A 1049 -1.81 24.23 9.23
CA TRP A 1049 -1.26 25.13 10.24
C TRP A 1049 -2.32 25.92 11.01
N THR A 1050 -3.54 26.06 10.46
CA THR A 1050 -4.61 26.83 11.10
C THR A 1050 -5.35 26.11 12.23
N ASP A 1051 -5.26 24.78 12.34
CA ASP A 1051 -6.08 24.00 13.30
C ASP A 1051 -5.32 23.43 14.52
N GLN A 1052 -4.05 23.80 14.74
CA GLN A 1052 -3.31 23.37 15.95
C GLN A 1052 -2.66 24.50 16.77
N CYS A 1053 -3.10 25.74 16.60
CA CYS A 1053 -2.78 26.82 17.54
C CYS A 1053 -3.94 27.08 18.51
N LEU A 1054 -3.76 26.62 19.76
CA LEU A 1054 -4.44 27.02 21.01
C LEU A 1054 -5.91 26.60 21.22
N PRO A 1055 -6.25 25.91 22.32
CA PRO A 1055 -7.52 26.14 22.98
C PRO A 1055 -7.47 27.52 23.66
N GLN A 1056 -8.15 28.50 23.08
CA GLN A 1056 -8.45 29.79 23.71
C GLN A 1056 -9.53 29.71 24.83
N HIS A 1057 -9.76 28.53 25.42
CA HIS A 1057 -10.68 28.35 26.53
C HIS A 1057 -9.93 27.96 27.81
N LEU A 1058 -9.19 28.90 28.41
CA LEU A 1058 -8.78 28.81 29.83
C LEU A 1058 -8.47 30.17 30.48
N PHE A 1059 -8.93 31.29 29.90
CA PHE A 1059 -8.89 32.59 30.56
C PHE A 1059 -10.19 33.35 30.27
N ASN A 1060 -11.24 33.03 31.02
CA ASN A 1060 -12.35 33.93 31.30
C ASN A 1060 -13.12 33.35 32.49
N SER A 1061 -12.67 33.71 33.69
CA SER A 1061 -13.55 33.80 34.85
C SER A 1061 -13.25 35.13 35.52
N GLU A 1062 -14.09 36.11 35.21
CA GLU A 1062 -14.33 37.25 36.07
C GLU A 1062 -14.82 36.72 37.43
N GLU A 1063 -14.07 36.95 38.49
CA GLU A 1063 -14.64 37.02 39.84
C GLU A 1063 -14.17 38.32 40.51
N GLU A 1064 -15.16 39.16 40.81
CA GLU A 1064 -15.05 40.38 41.60
C GLU A 1064 -14.59 40.12 43.05
N PRO A 1065 -13.99 41.12 43.72
CA PRO A 1065 -13.32 40.94 45.00
C PRO A 1065 -14.33 40.98 46.18
N ARG A 1066 -14.28 39.98 47.07
CA ARG A 1066 -14.90 40.06 48.39
C ARG A 1066 -13.86 40.33 49.49
N GLN A 1067 -14.22 41.29 50.33
CA GLN A 1067 -13.45 41.94 51.38
C GLN A 1067 -13.19 41.03 52.60
N GLY A 1068 -11.91 40.91 52.96
CA GLY A 1068 -11.32 40.86 54.33
C GLY A 1068 -11.66 39.69 55.28
N PRO A 1069 -11.03 39.63 56.49
CA PRO A 1069 -9.80 40.33 56.89
C PRO A 1069 -8.84 39.47 57.79
N ILE A 1070 -7.70 40.08 58.17
CA ILE A 1070 -6.98 39.93 59.46
C ILE A 1070 -5.75 38.99 59.60
N LEU A 1071 -4.61 39.65 59.90
CA LEU A 1071 -3.39 39.29 60.67
C LEU A 1071 -2.40 38.24 60.11
N GLY A 1072 -1.09 38.48 60.09
CA GLY A 1072 -0.31 39.58 60.65
C GLY A 1072 1.17 39.56 60.22
N GLU A 1073 1.75 40.76 60.24
CA GLU A 1073 3.13 41.13 60.57
C GLU A 1073 4.26 40.08 60.42
N LEU A 1074 5.24 40.37 59.56
CA LEU A 1074 6.50 40.99 59.99
C LEU A 1074 7.42 41.32 58.81
N ASN A 1075 7.79 42.60 58.77
CA ASN A 1075 8.83 43.22 57.97
C ASN A 1075 10.21 42.57 58.18
N LEU A 1076 11.06 42.67 57.15
CA LEU A 1076 12.46 43.15 57.13
C LEU A 1076 12.84 43.14 55.63
N GLY A 1077 12.88 44.27 54.90
CA GLY A 1077 13.98 45.25 54.88
C GLY A 1077 15.23 44.63 54.21
N VAL A 1078 15.87 45.13 53.14
CA VAL A 1078 16.20 46.51 52.76
C VAL A 1078 16.98 46.46 51.41
N THR A 1079 16.73 47.45 50.53
CA THR A 1079 17.55 48.05 49.41
C THR A 1079 18.27 47.17 48.38
N ALA A 1080 18.02 47.30 47.06
CA ALA A 1080 18.38 48.39 46.13
C ALA A 1080 19.90 48.54 45.88
N GLU A 1081 20.37 48.17 44.68
CA GLU A 1081 21.01 49.06 43.69
C GLU A 1081 21.65 48.25 42.52
N GLU A 1082 21.56 48.86 41.33
CA GLU A 1082 22.15 48.58 40.01
C GLU A 1082 21.56 47.47 39.11
#